data_AF-A0A3M0W4H7-F1
#
_entry.id   AF-A0A3M0W4H7-F1
#
_cell.length_a   1.000
_cell.length_b   1.000
_cell.length_c   1.000
_cell.angle_alpha   90.00
_cell.angle_beta   90.00
_cell.angle_gamma   90.00
#
_symmetry.space_group_name_H-M   'P 1'
#
loop_
_entity.id
_entity.type
_entity.pdbx_description
1 polymer ?
#
loop_
_entity_poly.entity_id
_entity_poly.type
_entity_poly.pdbx_seq_one_letter_code
_entity_poly.pdbx_strand_id
1 'polypeptide(L)'
;MGPQLGLRVPFIWTFSEIEFVRTLMSKRKIGKLIESGTVSGWDDPRLPTVRGIRRRGMTVEGLRDFMVSQGLRDFMGSQGLRDFMGSQGLRDFMGSQGLRDFMGSQGLRDFMGSQGLRDFMVSQGLRDFMGSQGLRDFMGSQGLRDFMVSQGLRDFMVSQGPSKNVVNMDWHTIWAMNKKVIDPQAGRYTAINSDLINGTVLAQEAHIEEKPRHAKYDLGQTQVHYGPNIVIEREDAEALKLGEEVTLMNWDTAIVKDLIHGDGKPGHLTQVIFSLNPGGDFKSTKKITWLCTDQQQLVPVELVEFDHLLAVDKLDRDEKDWEKFLTRITEKRTDAIADCNVLDISALPPLGADRRPFMTTVASAVPMATATPPSATTNGDRHDLPPPPPPPPPQPAKKAKAKKDKLSAEENAKLVQARLSQLEQEKTSEKTAQAEVDREVKKATRDLNELIKSVKDPLGRIDLLQQKYEELFADMKKLEREYAKTKKKSDQQQKDADKAKTEHNKTATMKDKLEKLCRELTKENKKVKDENKRLEESEKAANVAVNERLDEMLYDVQEVMNQKGTAPVENLHLELDELFKTRCKVLADQTELRELQFKTILRHKDAEIAHLAAKYEVERRRADTEAARCRTLTNQVSTFSHTEAELRSQLNIYVEKFKQQVEDTLNNSNELFLTFRKEMEEMSKKTKRLEKENLTLTRKHDQTNRNILEMAEERTRDKEDLERLRKQEQQMRSIIKTMQEQGRGVAPVDREDGERTEKKPVFGPEPPPDLGKGKGVANARRPAINGVAH
;
A
#
# COMPACT_ATOMS: atom_id res chain seq x y z
N MET A 1 33.60 -4.08 51.82
CA MET A 1 34.92 -3.43 51.77
C MET A 1 34.92 -2.03 51.16
N GLY A 2 34.24 -1.74 50.03
CA GLY A 2 34.21 -0.38 49.45
C GLY A 2 33.80 0.77 50.41
N PRO A 3 32.72 0.62 51.19
CA PRO A 3 32.31 1.63 52.19
C PRO A 3 33.29 1.77 53.37
N GLN A 4 34.01 0.69 53.70
CA GLN A 4 35.01 0.67 54.78
C GLN A 4 36.31 1.36 54.38
N LEU A 5 36.55 1.54 53.08
CA LEU A 5 37.75 2.16 52.51
C LEU A 5 37.50 3.63 52.07
N GLY A 6 36.32 4.20 52.35
CA GLY A 6 35.97 5.56 51.93
C GLY A 6 35.86 5.77 50.42
N LEU A 7 35.80 4.69 49.63
CA LEU A 7 35.72 4.76 48.17
C LEU A 7 34.27 4.88 47.70
N ARG A 8 34.05 5.63 46.61
CA ARG A 8 32.75 5.71 45.93
C ARG A 8 32.29 4.29 45.58
N VAL A 9 31.12 3.90 46.07
CA VAL A 9 30.53 2.58 45.76
C VAL A 9 30.04 2.59 44.31
N PRO A 10 30.67 1.83 43.38
CA PRO A 10 30.16 1.70 42.04
C PRO A 10 28.94 0.77 42.02
N PHE A 11 27.95 1.10 41.19
CA PHE A 11 26.82 0.20 40.93
C PHE A 11 27.27 -0.88 39.94
N ILE A 12 27.32 -2.14 40.40
CA ILE A 12 27.69 -3.29 39.58
C ILE A 12 26.41 -3.96 39.08
N TRP A 13 26.24 -4.00 37.77
CA TRP A 13 25.15 -4.71 37.11
C TRP A 13 25.68 -5.99 36.48
N THR A 14 25.02 -7.12 36.76
CA THR A 14 25.33 -8.41 36.14
C THR A 14 24.33 -8.73 35.05
N PHE A 15 24.82 -9.33 33.97
CA PHE A 15 24.05 -9.74 32.81
C PHE A 15 24.52 -11.11 32.32
N SER A 16 23.69 -11.77 31.53
CA SER A 16 24.00 -13.07 30.97
C SER A 16 24.92 -12.98 29.76
N GLU A 17 25.79 -13.99 29.66
CA GLU A 17 26.65 -14.17 28.50
C GLU A 17 25.82 -14.61 27.28
N ILE A 18 26.25 -14.18 26.09
CA ILE A 18 25.72 -14.66 24.82
C ILE A 18 26.45 -15.97 24.49
N GLU A 19 25.70 -17.07 24.41
CA GLU A 19 26.21 -18.36 23.96
C GLU A 19 25.78 -18.58 22.49
N PHE A 20 26.64 -19.18 21.67
CA PHE A 20 26.30 -19.58 20.29
C PHE A 20 26.24 -21.10 20.20
N VAL A 21 25.28 -21.60 19.43
CA VAL A 21 25.18 -23.05 19.16
C VAL A 21 26.28 -23.51 18.21
N ARG A 22 26.64 -24.80 18.28
CA ARG A 22 27.60 -25.46 17.38
C ARG A 22 29.00 -24.82 17.33
N THR A 23 29.40 -24.15 18.41
CA THR A 23 30.73 -23.53 18.52
C THR A 23 31.30 -23.64 19.95
N LEU A 24 32.55 -23.25 20.12
CA LEU A 24 33.26 -23.22 21.40
C LEU A 24 33.58 -21.79 21.80
N MET A 25 33.10 -21.35 22.96
CA MET A 25 33.36 -20.01 23.50
C MET A 25 34.46 -19.99 24.58
N SER A 26 34.77 -21.14 25.18
CA SER A 26 35.77 -21.22 26.26
C SER A 26 37.18 -20.97 25.73
N LYS A 27 37.85 -19.95 26.28
CA LYS A 27 39.25 -19.61 25.93
C LYS A 27 40.19 -20.81 26.09
N ARG A 28 40.00 -21.64 27.11
CA ARG A 28 40.81 -22.85 27.34
C ARG A 28 40.59 -23.92 26.26
N LYS A 29 39.33 -24.15 25.86
CA LYS A 29 39.00 -25.13 24.81
C LYS A 29 39.48 -24.64 23.43
N ILE A 30 39.32 -23.35 23.12
CA ILE A 30 39.86 -22.74 21.91
C ILE A 30 41.39 -22.81 21.87
N GLY A 31 42.06 -22.53 23.00
CA GLY A 31 43.52 -22.65 23.11
C GLY A 31 44.01 -24.06 22.75
N LYS A 32 43.34 -25.09 23.27
CA LYS A 32 43.62 -26.48 22.89
C LYS A 32 43.43 -26.76 21.40
N LEU A 33 42.37 -26.22 20.77
CA LEU A 33 42.17 -26.38 19.33
C LEU A 33 43.32 -25.77 18.51
N ILE A 34 43.82 -24.61 18.93
CA ILE A 34 44.96 -23.94 18.30
C ILE A 34 46.24 -24.75 18.52
N GLU A 35 46.49 -25.21 19.75
CA GLU A 35 47.66 -26.03 20.10
C GLU A 35 47.68 -27.38 19.35
N SER A 36 46.51 -27.99 19.16
CA SER A 36 46.36 -29.23 18.37
C SER A 36 46.49 -29.04 16.86
N GLY A 37 46.52 -27.80 16.36
CA GLY A 37 46.53 -27.49 14.93
C GLY A 37 45.19 -27.72 14.22
N THR A 38 44.09 -28.01 14.93
CA THR A 38 42.74 -28.16 14.34
C THR A 38 42.27 -26.86 13.68
N VAL A 39 42.64 -25.72 14.28
CA VAL A 39 42.40 -24.37 13.76
C VAL A 39 43.72 -23.62 13.62
N SER A 40 43.81 -22.73 12.63
CA SER A 40 45.05 -22.04 12.26
C SER A 40 45.55 -21.03 13.30
N GLY A 41 44.65 -20.48 14.12
CA GLY A 41 44.98 -19.47 15.12
C GLY A 41 43.74 -18.77 15.69
N TRP A 42 43.95 -17.71 16.47
CA TRP A 42 42.85 -16.94 17.08
C TRP A 42 42.01 -16.14 16.07
N ASP A 43 42.53 -15.93 14.87
CA ASP A 43 41.87 -15.26 13.75
C ASP A 43 41.27 -16.24 12.73
N ASP A 44 41.24 -17.55 13.03
CA ASP A 44 40.66 -18.56 12.15
C ASP A 44 39.18 -18.27 11.86
N PRO A 45 38.73 -18.30 10.59
CA PRO A 45 37.34 -17.99 10.19
C PRO A 45 36.26 -18.84 10.88
N ARG A 46 36.60 -20.03 11.37
CA ARG A 46 35.67 -20.94 12.04
C ARG A 46 35.41 -20.56 13.49
N LEU A 47 36.30 -19.76 14.10
CA LEU A 47 36.20 -19.39 15.51
C LEU A 47 35.21 -18.23 15.73
N PRO A 48 34.51 -18.21 16.88
CA PRO A 48 33.61 -17.13 17.27
C PRO A 48 34.33 -15.88 17.77
N THR A 49 35.63 -15.73 17.48
CA THR A 49 36.39 -14.53 17.84
C THR A 49 36.02 -13.40 16.89
N VAL A 50 36.09 -12.15 17.36
CA VAL A 50 35.83 -10.98 16.51
C VAL A 50 36.74 -10.99 15.27
N ARG A 51 38.00 -11.41 15.43
CA ARG A 51 38.95 -11.55 14.30
C ARG A 51 38.54 -12.67 13.35
N GLY A 52 38.16 -13.84 13.86
CA GLY A 52 37.71 -14.98 13.08
C GLY A 52 36.47 -14.66 12.25
N ILE A 53 35.41 -14.16 12.87
CA ILE A 53 34.18 -13.81 12.14
C ILE A 53 34.40 -12.68 11.14
N ARG A 54 35.28 -11.71 11.42
CA ARG A 54 35.65 -10.66 10.45
C ARG A 54 36.44 -11.23 9.28
N ARG A 55 37.40 -12.12 9.54
CA ARG A 55 38.16 -12.83 8.49
C ARG A 55 37.26 -13.71 7.63
N ARG A 56 36.19 -14.28 8.22
CA ARG A 56 35.12 -15.00 7.51
C ARG A 56 34.21 -14.11 6.65
N GLY A 57 34.23 -12.78 6.85
CA GLY A 57 33.39 -11.83 6.10
C GLY A 57 32.26 -11.20 6.90
N MET A 58 32.36 -11.11 8.22
CA MET A 58 31.45 -10.28 9.04
C MET A 58 31.79 -8.79 8.89
N THR A 59 30.79 -7.98 8.54
CA THR A 59 30.89 -6.51 8.55
C THR A 59 30.73 -5.97 9.98
N VAL A 60 31.41 -4.86 10.30
CA VAL A 60 31.26 -4.18 11.59
C VAL A 60 29.83 -3.67 11.79
N GLU A 61 29.20 -3.22 10.72
CA GLU A 61 27.81 -2.76 10.71
C GLU A 61 26.83 -3.91 10.97
N GLY A 62 26.96 -5.03 10.25
CA GLY A 62 26.13 -6.21 10.48
C GLY A 62 26.27 -6.78 11.90
N LEU A 63 27.50 -6.77 12.44
CA LEU A 63 27.74 -7.15 13.84
C LEU A 63 27.07 -6.19 14.83
N ARG A 64 27.14 -4.87 14.59
CA ARG A 64 26.50 -3.87 15.44
C ARG A 64 24.98 -4.01 15.42
N ASP A 65 24.39 -4.17 14.24
CA ASP A 65 22.95 -4.36 14.07
C ASP A 65 22.47 -5.62 14.77
N PHE A 66 23.26 -6.69 14.71
CA PHE A 66 23.01 -7.90 15.50
C PHE A 66 22.98 -7.61 17.00
N MET A 67 24.01 -6.94 17.54
CA MET A 67 24.07 -6.62 18.97
C MET A 67 22.88 -5.77 19.44
N VAL A 68 22.47 -4.78 18.64
CA VAL A 68 21.28 -3.95 18.95
C VAL A 68 19.99 -4.79 18.91
N SER A 69 19.88 -5.71 17.96
CA SER A 69 18.70 -6.58 17.82
C SER A 69 18.54 -7.59 18.95
N GLN A 70 19.63 -8.06 19.55
CA GLN A 70 19.56 -8.99 20.68
C GLN A 70 18.99 -8.30 21.92
N GLY A 71 19.35 -7.03 22.16
CA GLY A 71 18.72 -6.23 23.20
C GLY A 71 17.18 -6.19 23.08
N LEU A 72 16.64 -6.13 21.84
CA LEU A 72 15.18 -6.08 21.58
C LEU A 72 14.51 -7.41 21.96
N ARG A 73 15.16 -8.53 21.63
CA ARG A 73 14.67 -9.88 21.92
C ARG A 73 14.66 -10.16 23.41
N ASP A 74 15.73 -9.76 24.10
CA ASP A 74 15.86 -9.84 25.54
C ASP A 74 14.80 -9.00 26.25
N PHE A 75 14.52 -7.79 25.76
CA PHE A 75 13.44 -6.95 26.26
C PHE A 75 12.08 -7.67 26.16
N MET A 76 11.73 -8.23 25.00
CA MET A 76 10.48 -8.98 24.80
C MET A 76 10.37 -10.24 25.69
N GLY A 77 11.48 -10.88 26.02
CA GLY A 77 11.51 -12.08 26.88
C GLY A 77 11.63 -11.82 28.38
N SER A 78 11.86 -10.56 28.79
CA SER A 78 12.22 -10.21 30.17
C SER A 78 11.03 -9.74 31.01
N GLN A 79 11.28 -9.61 32.33
CA GLN A 79 10.43 -8.86 33.25
C GLN A 79 10.18 -7.41 32.77
N GLY A 80 11.07 -6.86 31.93
CA GLY A 80 10.92 -5.56 31.28
C GLY A 80 9.70 -5.46 30.36
N LEU A 81 9.28 -6.54 29.67
CA LEU A 81 7.99 -6.55 28.95
C LEU A 81 6.81 -6.58 29.93
N ARG A 82 6.92 -7.28 31.06
CA ARG A 82 5.88 -7.29 32.12
C ARG A 82 5.76 -5.94 32.82
N ASP A 83 6.87 -5.27 33.09
CA ASP A 83 6.91 -3.94 33.69
C ASP A 83 6.50 -2.87 32.68
N PHE A 84 6.78 -3.06 31.39
CA PHE A 84 6.26 -2.25 30.28
C PHE A 84 4.75 -2.47 30.08
N MET A 85 4.26 -3.72 30.11
CA MET A 85 2.84 -4.07 30.05
C MET A 85 2.08 -3.61 31.29
N GLY A 86 2.73 -3.61 32.44
CA GLY A 86 2.27 -3.04 33.69
C GLY A 86 2.59 -1.55 33.84
N SER A 87 3.22 -0.90 32.86
CA SER A 87 3.56 0.51 33.00
C SER A 87 2.30 1.36 32.89
N GLN A 88 2.29 2.47 33.62
CA GLN A 88 1.20 3.44 33.53
C GLN A 88 1.04 3.97 32.09
N GLY A 89 2.14 4.03 31.32
CA GLY A 89 2.12 4.41 29.91
C GLY A 89 1.40 3.42 28.99
N LEU A 90 1.53 2.11 29.17
CA LEU A 90 0.75 1.13 28.40
C LEU A 90 -0.71 1.07 28.89
N ARG A 91 -0.97 1.29 30.18
CA ARG A 91 -2.34 1.44 30.72
C ARG A 91 -3.06 2.68 30.18
N ASP A 92 -2.35 3.78 30.02
CA ASP A 92 -2.87 5.01 29.41
C ASP A 92 -3.07 4.84 27.90
N PHE A 93 -2.23 4.03 27.24
CA PHE A 93 -2.37 3.64 25.83
C PHE A 93 -3.54 2.67 25.59
N MET A 94 -3.70 1.63 26.41
CA MET A 94 -4.86 0.72 26.37
C MET A 94 -6.15 1.41 26.82
N GLY A 95 -6.03 2.40 27.70
CA GLY A 95 -7.08 3.35 28.05
C GLY A 95 -7.24 4.49 27.05
N SER A 96 -6.47 4.57 25.96
CA SER A 96 -6.67 5.65 25.00
C SER A 96 -8.05 5.50 24.34
N GLN A 97 -8.72 6.63 24.10
CA GLN A 97 -10.07 6.67 23.58
C GLN A 97 -10.19 5.92 22.24
N GLY A 98 -9.13 5.91 21.43
CA GLY A 98 -9.06 5.16 20.17
C GLY A 98 -9.02 3.63 20.32
N LEU A 99 -8.40 3.09 21.38
CA LEU A 99 -8.38 1.64 21.64
C LEU A 99 -9.66 1.18 22.34
N ARG A 100 -10.29 2.06 23.14
CA ARG A 100 -11.63 1.86 23.71
C ARG A 100 -12.74 1.85 22.67
N ASP A 101 -12.64 2.66 21.61
CA ASP A 101 -13.61 2.65 20.51
C ASP A 101 -13.49 1.37 19.67
N PHE A 102 -12.27 0.83 19.52
CA PHE A 102 -12.02 -0.46 18.85
C PHE A 102 -12.53 -1.65 19.68
N MET A 103 -12.21 -1.71 20.99
CA MET A 103 -12.70 -2.76 21.90
C MET A 103 -14.19 -2.60 22.27
N GLY A 104 -14.77 -1.42 22.05
CA GLY A 104 -16.17 -1.11 22.31
C GLY A 104 -17.12 -1.45 21.15
N SER A 105 -16.62 -1.94 20.01
CA SER A 105 -17.47 -2.37 18.91
C SER A 105 -18.42 -3.49 19.36
N GLN A 106 -19.68 -3.41 18.94
CA GLN A 106 -20.78 -4.23 19.48
C GLN A 106 -20.50 -5.74 19.35
N GLY A 107 -19.84 -6.17 18.26
CA GLY A 107 -19.44 -7.56 18.05
C GLY A 107 -18.34 -8.08 18.99
N LEU A 108 -17.45 -7.22 19.50
CA LEU A 108 -16.38 -7.61 20.44
C LEU A 108 -16.87 -7.56 21.90
N ARG A 109 -17.90 -6.75 22.16
CA ARG A 109 -18.60 -6.63 23.44
C ARG A 109 -19.48 -7.85 23.74
N ASP A 110 -20.14 -8.38 22.73
CA ASP A 110 -20.92 -9.64 22.81
C ASP A 110 -20.01 -10.86 23.02
N PHE A 111 -18.80 -10.83 22.45
CA PHE A 111 -17.77 -11.84 22.68
C PHE A 111 -17.18 -11.77 24.10
N MET A 112 -16.86 -10.57 24.60
CA MET A 112 -16.29 -10.36 25.94
C MET A 112 -17.29 -10.49 27.10
N GLY A 113 -18.59 -10.33 26.85
CA GLY A 113 -19.64 -10.46 27.88
C GLY A 113 -20.01 -11.91 28.23
N SER A 114 -19.55 -12.88 27.44
CA SER A 114 -19.90 -14.29 27.62
C SER A 114 -19.02 -14.98 28.67
N GLN A 115 -19.58 -15.98 29.37
CA GLN A 115 -18.90 -16.84 30.34
C GLN A 115 -17.60 -17.48 29.79
N GLY A 116 -17.44 -17.53 28.46
CA GLY A 116 -16.29 -18.11 27.77
C GLY A 116 -14.95 -17.40 28.01
N LEU A 117 -14.90 -16.11 28.37
CA LEU A 117 -13.62 -15.43 28.60
C LEU A 117 -12.94 -15.82 29.93
N ARG A 118 -13.74 -16.21 30.93
CA ARG A 118 -13.24 -16.78 32.20
C ARG A 118 -12.69 -18.19 32.00
N ASP A 119 -13.33 -18.99 31.15
CA ASP A 119 -12.84 -20.32 30.78
C ASP A 119 -11.64 -20.24 29.81
N PHE A 120 -11.55 -19.18 28.99
CA PHE A 120 -10.46 -18.92 28.05
C PHE A 120 -9.17 -18.44 28.73
N MET A 121 -9.26 -17.62 29.80
CA MET A 121 -8.08 -17.21 30.57
C MET A 121 -7.50 -18.33 31.45
N VAL A 122 -8.30 -19.36 31.77
CA VAL A 122 -7.91 -20.48 32.64
C VAL A 122 -7.50 -21.74 31.86
N SER A 123 -7.82 -21.84 30.56
CA SER A 123 -7.55 -23.03 29.73
C SER A 123 -6.54 -22.80 28.60
N GLN A 124 -6.26 -23.88 27.85
CA GLN A 124 -5.36 -23.96 26.67
C GLN A 124 -5.54 -22.86 25.61
N GLY A 125 -6.64 -22.10 25.62
CA GLY A 125 -6.96 -21.05 24.65
C GLY A 125 -5.98 -19.87 24.59
N LEU A 126 -5.32 -19.50 25.70
CA LEU A 126 -4.28 -18.45 25.68
C LEU A 126 -3.02 -18.91 24.94
N ARG A 127 -2.77 -20.23 24.90
CA ARG A 127 -1.66 -20.87 24.18
C ARG A 127 -1.95 -20.92 22.67
N ASP A 128 -3.19 -21.20 22.30
CA ASP A 128 -3.65 -21.19 20.90
C ASP A 128 -3.76 -19.77 20.33
N PHE A 129 -4.11 -18.78 21.17
CA PHE A 129 -4.11 -17.36 20.80
C PHE A 129 -2.69 -16.82 20.56
N MET A 130 -1.71 -17.21 21.41
CA MET A 130 -0.29 -16.93 21.17
C MET A 130 0.25 -17.60 19.90
N GLY A 131 -0.35 -18.73 19.50
CA GLY A 131 -0.06 -19.42 18.25
C GLY A 131 -0.87 -18.95 17.04
N SER A 132 -1.74 -17.94 17.17
CA SER A 132 -2.70 -17.56 16.12
C SER A 132 -2.09 -16.68 15.02
N GLN A 133 -2.64 -16.80 13.81
CA GLN A 133 -2.25 -15.98 12.66
C GLN A 133 -2.47 -14.48 12.91
N GLY A 134 -3.51 -14.10 13.66
CA GLY A 134 -3.81 -12.71 13.99
C GLY A 134 -2.77 -12.03 14.88
N LEU A 135 -2.20 -12.74 15.86
CA LEU A 135 -1.08 -12.21 16.65
C LEU A 135 0.21 -12.13 15.80
N ARG A 136 0.43 -13.08 14.88
CA ARG A 136 1.54 -13.05 13.90
C ARG A 136 1.42 -11.87 12.93
N ASP A 137 0.22 -11.56 12.46
CA ASP A 137 -0.06 -10.43 11.58
C ASP A 137 0.03 -9.09 12.33
N PHE A 138 -0.36 -9.05 13.60
CA PHE A 138 -0.17 -7.90 14.49
C PHE A 138 1.31 -7.64 14.80
N MET A 139 2.07 -8.68 15.15
CA MET A 139 3.54 -8.63 15.31
C MET A 139 4.25 -8.28 13.99
N GLY A 140 3.66 -8.68 12.87
CA GLY A 140 4.09 -8.36 11.51
C GLY A 140 3.56 -7.04 10.97
N SER A 141 2.91 -6.19 11.78
CA SER A 141 2.37 -4.91 11.33
C SER A 141 3.44 -3.81 11.30
N GLN A 142 3.32 -2.89 10.34
CA GLN A 142 4.25 -1.78 10.19
C GLN A 142 4.23 -0.81 11.39
N GLY A 143 3.09 -0.70 12.08
CA GLY A 143 2.95 0.10 13.31
C GLY A 143 3.72 -0.48 14.51
N LEU A 144 3.73 -1.80 14.67
CA LEU A 144 4.52 -2.45 15.73
C LEU A 144 6.01 -2.49 15.36
N ARG A 145 6.36 -2.63 14.06
CA ARG A 145 7.73 -2.45 13.57
C ARG A 145 8.27 -1.03 13.80
N ASP A 146 7.49 0.00 13.48
CA ASP A 146 7.85 1.41 13.74
C ASP A 146 7.98 1.69 15.25
N PHE A 147 7.14 1.06 16.08
CA PHE A 147 7.22 1.13 17.54
C PHE A 147 8.48 0.42 18.09
N MET A 148 8.79 -0.79 17.61
CA MET A 148 9.98 -1.56 17.99
C MET A 148 11.31 -0.92 17.53
N VAL A 149 11.29 -0.21 16.40
CA VAL A 149 12.46 0.48 15.84
C VAL A 149 12.62 1.89 16.42
N SER A 150 11.60 2.42 17.12
CA SER A 150 11.60 3.77 17.64
C SER A 150 12.80 4.05 18.54
N GLN A 151 13.40 5.22 18.37
CA GLN A 151 14.54 5.68 19.18
C GLN A 151 14.21 5.65 20.69
N GLY A 152 12.94 5.90 21.05
CA GLY A 152 12.47 5.82 22.45
C GLY A 152 12.48 4.41 23.04
N LEU A 153 12.14 3.37 22.27
CA LEU A 153 12.27 1.99 22.75
C LEU A 153 13.75 1.57 22.79
N ARG A 154 14.55 1.98 21.80
CA ARG A 154 16.01 1.74 21.80
C ARG A 154 16.69 2.37 23.03
N ASP A 155 16.40 3.63 23.32
CA ASP A 155 16.95 4.34 24.48
C ASP A 155 16.43 3.73 25.79
N PHE A 156 15.16 3.33 25.85
CA PHE A 156 14.59 2.64 27.00
C PHE A 156 15.23 1.26 27.22
N MET A 157 15.47 0.49 26.17
CA MET A 157 16.12 -0.81 26.29
C MET A 157 17.60 -0.70 26.66
N VAL A 158 18.32 0.26 26.09
CA VAL A 158 19.68 0.58 26.51
C VAL A 158 19.68 1.00 27.99
N SER A 159 18.61 1.66 28.47
CA SER A 159 18.45 2.03 29.87
C SER A 159 18.07 0.87 30.81
N GLN A 160 17.34 -0.15 30.33
CA GLN A 160 16.99 -1.35 31.11
C GLN A 160 18.17 -2.31 31.27
N GLY A 161 19.13 -2.26 30.35
CA GLY A 161 20.33 -3.10 30.38
C GLY A 161 20.10 -4.52 29.86
N PRO A 162 21.17 -5.28 29.63
CA PRO A 162 21.11 -6.63 29.10
C PRO A 162 20.45 -7.63 30.07
N SER A 163 19.81 -8.66 29.53
CA SER A 163 19.06 -9.67 30.29
C SER A 163 19.94 -10.53 31.19
N LYS A 164 19.34 -11.11 32.24
CA LYS A 164 19.94 -12.14 33.11
C LYS A 164 19.61 -13.57 32.67
N ASN A 165 18.95 -13.75 31.53
CA ASN A 165 18.72 -15.06 30.95
C ASN A 165 19.84 -15.39 29.96
N VAL A 166 20.43 -16.58 30.10
CA VAL A 166 21.40 -17.09 29.11
C VAL A 166 20.63 -17.49 27.86
N VAL A 167 21.05 -16.93 26.72
CA VAL A 167 20.38 -17.11 25.44
C VAL A 167 21.35 -17.80 24.48
N ASN A 168 20.94 -18.98 23.99
CA ASN A 168 21.69 -19.76 23.01
C ASN A 168 21.29 -19.32 21.60
N MET A 169 22.22 -18.70 20.89
CA MET A 169 21.99 -18.07 19.61
C MET A 169 22.44 -18.93 18.45
N ASP A 170 21.61 -18.94 17.41
CA ASP A 170 21.93 -19.55 16.13
C ASP A 170 22.68 -18.59 15.21
N TRP A 171 23.70 -19.11 14.53
CA TRP A 171 24.54 -18.36 13.61
C TRP A 171 23.77 -17.80 12.40
N HIS A 172 22.65 -18.40 12.02
CA HIS A 172 21.84 -17.94 10.90
C HIS A 172 21.39 -16.49 11.07
N THR A 173 21.03 -16.07 12.30
CA THR A 173 20.53 -14.71 12.54
C THR A 173 21.62 -13.66 12.28
N ILE A 174 22.83 -13.89 12.81
CA ILE A 174 23.95 -12.95 12.63
C ILE A 174 24.39 -12.90 11.17
N TRP A 175 24.44 -14.04 10.47
CA TRP A 175 24.79 -14.08 9.05
C TRP A 175 23.69 -13.48 8.16
N ALA A 176 22.41 -13.66 8.48
CA ALA A 176 21.31 -13.04 7.77
C ALA A 176 21.33 -11.51 7.90
N MET A 177 21.68 -10.98 9.06
CA MET A 177 21.88 -9.54 9.27
C MET A 177 23.07 -9.02 8.47
N ASN A 178 24.19 -9.72 8.54
CA ASN A 178 25.37 -9.37 7.75
C ASN A 178 25.10 -9.40 6.24
N LYS A 179 24.32 -10.39 5.77
CA LYS A 179 23.90 -10.48 4.36
C LYS A 179 23.15 -9.24 3.91
N LYS A 180 22.28 -8.65 4.74
CA LYS A 180 21.55 -7.40 4.37
C LYS A 180 22.48 -6.21 4.16
N VAL A 181 23.63 -6.18 4.83
CA VAL A 181 24.65 -5.14 4.66
C VAL A 181 25.53 -5.42 3.45
N ILE A 182 25.84 -6.70 3.17
CA ILE A 182 26.73 -7.11 2.08
C ILE A 182 26.03 -7.11 0.72
N ASP A 183 24.77 -7.58 0.64
CA ASP A 183 24.03 -7.78 -0.61
C ASP A 183 23.98 -6.52 -1.51
N PRO A 184 23.78 -5.29 -0.97
CA PRO A 184 23.73 -4.07 -1.78
C PRO A 184 25.06 -3.61 -2.37
N GLN A 185 26.18 -4.09 -1.83
CA GLN A 185 27.53 -3.62 -2.17
C GLN A 185 28.44 -4.73 -2.75
N ALA A 186 27.95 -5.97 -2.83
CA ALA A 186 28.71 -7.11 -3.32
C ALA A 186 28.42 -7.38 -4.79
N GLY A 187 29.45 -7.27 -5.64
CA GLY A 187 29.40 -7.73 -7.02
C GLY A 187 29.20 -9.25 -7.12
N ARG A 188 28.60 -9.71 -8.22
CA ARG A 188 28.43 -11.15 -8.49
C ARG A 188 29.52 -11.63 -9.43
N TYR A 189 30.11 -12.78 -9.09
CA TYR A 189 31.17 -13.43 -9.85
C TYR A 189 30.81 -14.90 -10.02
N THR A 190 31.26 -15.49 -11.12
CA THR A 190 30.97 -16.88 -11.49
C THR A 190 32.24 -17.70 -11.34
N ALA A 191 32.12 -18.80 -10.59
CA ALA A 191 33.16 -19.80 -10.45
C ALA A 191 32.52 -21.19 -10.45
N ILE A 192 33.23 -22.16 -11.00
CA ILE A 192 32.83 -23.57 -11.09
C ILE A 192 34.00 -24.43 -10.59
N ASN A 193 33.70 -25.56 -9.95
CA ASN A 193 34.72 -26.50 -9.48
C ASN A 193 35.64 -26.97 -10.63
N SER A 194 36.90 -27.27 -10.35
CA SER A 194 37.87 -27.76 -11.32
C SER A 194 37.54 -29.14 -11.93
N ASP A 195 36.56 -29.86 -11.39
CA ASP A 195 36.02 -31.07 -12.02
C ASP A 195 35.02 -30.74 -13.13
N LEU A 196 35.57 -30.55 -14.33
CA LEU A 196 34.87 -29.95 -15.47
C LEU A 196 34.50 -30.96 -16.56
N ILE A 197 33.41 -30.66 -17.26
CA ILE A 197 32.98 -31.28 -18.52
C ILE A 197 32.86 -30.21 -19.60
N ASN A 198 33.30 -30.55 -20.81
CA ASN A 198 33.16 -29.66 -21.96
C ASN A 198 31.70 -29.63 -22.44
N GLY A 199 31.19 -28.44 -22.67
CA GLY A 199 29.90 -28.21 -23.30
C GLY A 199 30.09 -27.54 -24.66
N THR A 200 29.28 -27.92 -25.65
CA THR A 200 29.23 -27.24 -26.94
C THR A 200 27.85 -26.69 -27.22
N VAL A 201 27.75 -25.38 -27.42
CA VAL A 201 26.51 -24.71 -27.79
C VAL A 201 26.46 -24.57 -29.31
N LEU A 202 25.50 -25.23 -29.94
CA LEU A 202 25.33 -25.24 -31.40
C LEU A 202 24.92 -23.86 -31.92
N ALA A 203 25.44 -23.52 -33.11
CA ALA A 203 25.12 -22.28 -33.84
C ALA A 203 25.39 -20.99 -33.07
N GLN A 204 26.30 -21.03 -32.08
CA GLN A 204 26.70 -19.86 -31.30
C GLN A 204 28.05 -19.30 -31.80
N GLU A 205 28.11 -17.99 -32.03
CA GLU A 205 29.35 -17.28 -32.33
C GLU A 205 29.98 -16.67 -31.06
N ALA A 206 31.31 -16.64 -31.02
CA ALA A 206 32.07 -16.08 -29.91
C ALA A 206 31.98 -14.55 -29.88
N HIS A 207 31.46 -13.99 -28.79
CA HIS A 207 31.34 -12.55 -28.59
C HIS A 207 31.32 -12.21 -27.09
N ILE A 208 31.48 -10.91 -26.78
CA ILE A 208 31.52 -10.39 -25.41
C ILE A 208 30.39 -9.38 -25.25
N GLU A 209 29.61 -9.50 -24.18
CA GLU A 209 28.61 -8.50 -23.79
C GLU A 209 28.91 -7.90 -22.42
N GLU A 210 28.60 -6.62 -22.25
CA GLU A 210 28.61 -5.97 -20.94
C GLU A 210 27.24 -6.14 -20.27
N LYS A 211 27.23 -6.75 -19.08
CA LYS A 211 26.03 -6.93 -18.26
C LYS A 211 26.20 -6.26 -16.90
N PRO A 212 25.11 -5.83 -16.24
CA PRO A 212 25.19 -5.28 -14.90
C PRO A 212 25.83 -6.28 -13.93
N ARG A 213 26.80 -5.82 -13.14
CA ARG A 213 27.51 -6.64 -12.14
C ARG A 213 26.58 -7.15 -11.03
N HIS A 214 25.44 -6.49 -10.83
CA HIS A 214 24.40 -6.93 -9.90
C HIS A 214 23.00 -6.62 -10.44
N ALA A 215 22.07 -7.58 -10.33
CA ALA A 215 20.74 -7.47 -10.93
C ALA A 215 19.85 -6.35 -10.34
N LYS A 216 20.02 -6.05 -9.04
CA LYS A 216 19.19 -5.09 -8.30
C LYS A 216 19.86 -3.76 -7.95
N TYR A 217 21.19 -3.71 -7.98
CA TYR A 217 21.97 -2.61 -7.43
C TYR A 217 22.97 -2.17 -8.48
N ASP A 218 23.14 -0.86 -8.64
CA ASP A 218 24.07 -0.31 -9.63
C ASP A 218 25.50 -0.39 -9.09
N LEU A 219 26.19 -1.49 -9.43
CA LEU A 219 27.57 -1.78 -9.04
C LEU A 219 28.53 -1.78 -10.26
N GLY A 220 28.12 -1.10 -11.33
CA GLY A 220 28.84 -1.09 -12.61
C GLY A 220 28.58 -2.31 -13.47
N GLN A 221 29.41 -2.48 -14.50
CA GLN A 221 29.29 -3.53 -15.50
C GLN A 221 30.29 -4.68 -15.25
N THR A 222 30.00 -5.83 -15.85
CA THR A 222 30.85 -7.02 -15.89
C THR A 222 30.84 -7.55 -17.32
N GLN A 223 31.98 -8.09 -17.77
CA GLN A 223 32.09 -8.67 -19.10
C GLN A 223 31.66 -10.13 -19.05
N VAL A 224 30.71 -10.51 -19.90
CA VAL A 224 30.27 -11.90 -20.05
C VAL A 224 30.65 -12.38 -21.44
N HIS A 225 31.41 -13.46 -21.50
CA HIS A 225 31.87 -14.08 -22.73
C HIS A 225 30.89 -15.18 -23.13
N TYR A 226 30.44 -15.16 -24.38
CA TYR A 226 29.61 -16.20 -24.99
C TYR A 226 30.39 -16.82 -26.13
N GLY A 227 30.19 -18.12 -26.35
CA GLY A 227 30.87 -18.84 -27.43
C GLY A 227 30.39 -20.28 -27.55
N PRO A 228 30.77 -20.97 -28.63
CA PRO A 228 30.41 -22.36 -28.84
C PRO A 228 31.00 -23.29 -27.77
N ASN A 229 32.16 -22.98 -27.19
CA ASN A 229 32.86 -23.86 -26.24
C ASN A 229 32.72 -23.34 -24.81
N ILE A 230 31.98 -24.09 -23.99
CA ILE A 230 31.79 -23.81 -22.58
C ILE A 230 32.32 -24.94 -21.72
N VAL A 231 32.50 -24.67 -20.43
CA VAL A 231 32.74 -25.68 -19.40
C VAL A 231 31.66 -25.59 -18.34
N ILE A 232 31.26 -26.74 -17.84
CA ILE A 232 30.26 -26.92 -16.77
C ILE A 232 30.78 -27.93 -15.76
N GLU A 233 30.23 -27.94 -14.55
CA GLU A 233 30.62 -28.90 -13.52
C GLU A 233 30.21 -30.33 -13.90
N ARG A 234 31.08 -31.31 -13.61
CA ARG A 234 30.83 -32.73 -13.92
C ARG A 234 29.55 -33.26 -13.31
N GLU A 235 29.33 -33.00 -12.01
CA GLU A 235 28.14 -33.45 -11.30
C GLU A 235 26.86 -32.91 -11.96
N ASP A 236 26.92 -31.66 -12.43
CA ASP A 236 25.81 -31.03 -13.11
C ASP A 236 25.55 -31.65 -14.49
N ALA A 237 26.62 -31.97 -15.23
CA ALA A 237 26.59 -32.61 -16.54
C ALA A 237 26.10 -34.06 -16.50
N GLU A 238 26.55 -34.85 -15.53
CA GLU A 238 26.16 -36.27 -15.35
C GLU A 238 24.70 -36.43 -14.93
N ALA A 239 24.12 -35.40 -14.31
CA ALA A 239 22.70 -35.36 -13.96
C ALA A 239 21.78 -35.02 -15.15
N LEU A 240 22.33 -34.59 -16.30
CA LEU A 240 21.55 -34.22 -17.49
C LEU A 240 21.08 -35.44 -18.28
N LYS A 241 19.90 -35.31 -18.90
CA LYS A 241 19.34 -36.32 -19.80
C LYS A 241 19.20 -35.80 -21.23
N LEU A 242 19.27 -36.71 -22.19
CA LEU A 242 19.07 -36.40 -23.60
C LEU A 242 17.66 -35.82 -23.81
N GLY A 243 17.56 -34.69 -24.52
CA GLY A 243 16.31 -33.98 -24.80
C GLY A 243 15.77 -33.16 -23.61
N GLU A 244 16.47 -33.12 -22.48
CA GLU A 244 16.10 -32.30 -21.33
C GLU A 244 16.30 -30.81 -21.62
N GLU A 245 15.38 -29.99 -21.12
CA GLU A 245 15.48 -28.54 -21.18
C GLU A 245 16.11 -28.00 -19.89
N VAL A 246 17.14 -27.20 -20.02
CA VAL A 246 17.91 -26.61 -18.92
C VAL A 246 18.06 -25.11 -19.11
N THR A 247 18.26 -24.37 -18.03
CA THR A 247 18.60 -22.94 -18.08
C THR A 247 20.10 -22.77 -17.92
N LEU A 248 20.77 -22.25 -18.95
CA LEU A 248 22.13 -21.73 -18.82
C LEU A 248 22.06 -20.38 -18.10
N MET A 249 22.67 -20.31 -16.93
CA MET A 249 22.56 -19.14 -16.04
C MET A 249 22.95 -17.84 -16.75
N ASN A 250 22.06 -16.83 -16.71
CA ASN A 250 22.24 -15.52 -17.34
C ASN A 250 22.46 -15.52 -18.86
N TRP A 251 22.17 -16.64 -19.54
CA TRP A 251 22.24 -16.78 -20.99
C TRP A 251 20.83 -16.99 -21.58
N ASP A 252 20.35 -18.23 -21.66
CA ASP A 252 19.02 -18.61 -22.14
C ASP A 252 18.71 -20.06 -21.71
N THR A 253 17.49 -20.53 -22.00
CA THR A 253 17.17 -21.96 -21.98
C THR A 253 17.83 -22.70 -23.14
N ALA A 254 18.26 -23.92 -22.90
CA ALA A 254 18.92 -24.79 -23.85
C ALA A 254 18.40 -26.22 -23.73
N ILE A 255 18.34 -26.92 -24.86
CA ILE A 255 17.97 -28.33 -24.94
C ILE A 255 19.24 -29.16 -25.11
N VAL A 256 19.37 -30.21 -24.30
CA VAL A 256 20.45 -31.20 -24.42
C VAL A 256 20.23 -32.03 -25.69
N LYS A 257 21.08 -31.82 -26.69
CA LYS A 257 21.00 -32.49 -28.00
C LYS A 257 21.79 -33.79 -28.05
N ASP A 258 22.91 -33.86 -27.34
CA ASP A 258 23.74 -35.06 -27.31
C ASP A 258 24.56 -35.15 -26.02
N LEU A 259 24.92 -36.37 -25.63
CA LEU A 259 25.74 -36.70 -24.48
C LEU A 259 26.84 -37.66 -24.94
N ILE A 260 28.03 -37.11 -25.20
CA ILE A 260 29.17 -37.86 -25.73
C ILE A 260 29.92 -38.50 -24.57
N HIS A 261 30.11 -39.82 -24.67
CA HIS A 261 30.83 -40.62 -23.67
C HIS A 261 32.17 -41.10 -24.23
N GLY A 262 33.23 -40.94 -23.44
CA GLY A 262 34.57 -41.42 -23.78
C GLY A 262 34.65 -42.95 -23.74
N ASP A 263 35.45 -43.53 -24.64
CA ASP A 263 35.79 -44.97 -24.72
C ASP A 263 34.62 -45.96 -24.93
N GLY A 264 33.44 -45.50 -25.35
CA GLY A 264 32.31 -46.38 -25.66
C GLY A 264 31.76 -47.17 -24.47
N LYS A 265 32.17 -46.82 -23.23
CA LYS A 265 31.63 -47.41 -22.00
C LYS A 265 30.53 -46.50 -21.44
N PRO A 266 29.34 -47.02 -21.12
CA PRO A 266 28.30 -46.24 -20.46
C PRO A 266 28.79 -45.81 -19.08
N GLY A 267 28.84 -44.50 -18.82
CA GLY A 267 29.20 -43.92 -17.51
C GLY A 267 30.40 -42.96 -17.50
N HIS A 268 31.13 -42.75 -18.61
CA HIS A 268 32.18 -41.72 -18.68
C HIS A 268 31.78 -40.60 -19.65
N LEU A 269 30.96 -39.66 -19.17
CA LEU A 269 30.56 -38.49 -19.96
C LEU A 269 31.80 -37.58 -20.17
N THR A 270 32.05 -37.20 -21.43
CA THR A 270 33.17 -36.33 -21.81
C THR A 270 32.72 -34.99 -22.36
N GLN A 271 31.54 -34.94 -23.00
CA GLN A 271 31.04 -33.71 -23.59
C GLN A 271 29.52 -33.70 -23.67
N VAL A 272 28.93 -32.51 -23.49
CA VAL A 272 27.49 -32.27 -23.65
C VAL A 272 27.24 -31.31 -24.79
N ILE A 273 26.31 -31.62 -25.69
CA ILE A 273 25.93 -30.72 -26.78
C ILE A 273 24.58 -30.08 -26.45
N PHE A 274 24.56 -28.75 -26.50
CA PHE A 274 23.39 -27.92 -26.24
C PHE A 274 22.91 -27.22 -27.52
N SER A 275 21.60 -27.01 -27.62
CA SER A 275 20.98 -26.12 -28.59
C SER A 275 20.17 -25.09 -27.83
N LEU A 276 20.44 -23.80 -28.04
CA LEU A 276 19.65 -22.74 -27.43
C LEU A 276 18.17 -22.84 -27.87
N ASN A 277 17.27 -22.58 -26.94
CA ASN A 277 15.83 -22.56 -27.14
C ASN A 277 15.26 -21.24 -26.60
N PRO A 278 15.35 -20.13 -27.36
CA PRO A 278 14.87 -18.83 -26.90
C PRO A 278 13.35 -18.86 -26.69
N GLY A 279 12.91 -18.67 -25.43
CA GLY A 279 11.49 -18.72 -25.05
C GLY A 279 11.05 -20.00 -24.33
N GLY A 280 11.99 -20.83 -23.87
CA GLY A 280 11.73 -21.98 -23.00
C GLY A 280 11.25 -21.62 -21.58
N ASP A 281 10.92 -22.64 -20.78
CA ASP A 281 10.45 -22.42 -19.40
C ASP A 281 11.62 -22.23 -18.41
N PHE A 282 11.89 -20.98 -18.06
CA PHE A 282 12.92 -20.62 -17.07
C PHE A 282 12.58 -21.00 -15.61
N LYS A 283 11.33 -21.34 -15.28
CA LYS A 283 10.91 -21.54 -13.88
C LYS A 283 11.09 -22.97 -13.39
N SER A 284 10.83 -23.95 -14.26
CA SER A 284 10.80 -25.37 -13.89
C SER A 284 12.07 -26.14 -14.27
N THR A 285 12.95 -25.53 -15.08
CA THR A 285 14.14 -26.18 -15.64
C THR A 285 15.34 -26.14 -14.68
N LYS A 286 16.22 -27.16 -14.79
CA LYS A 286 17.46 -27.22 -14.02
C LYS A 286 18.38 -26.08 -14.44
N LYS A 287 18.99 -25.39 -13.48
CA LYS A 287 19.89 -24.25 -13.71
C LYS A 287 21.34 -24.71 -13.71
N ILE A 288 22.07 -24.41 -14.77
CA ILE A 288 23.46 -24.82 -14.95
C ILE A 288 24.35 -23.59 -14.99
N THR A 289 25.37 -23.59 -14.15
CA THR A 289 26.43 -22.57 -14.16
C THR A 289 27.48 -22.98 -15.19
N TRP A 290 27.96 -22.04 -15.99
CA TRP A 290 28.86 -22.29 -17.10
C TRP A 290 29.90 -21.18 -17.20
N LEU A 291 31.05 -21.49 -17.81
CA LEU A 291 32.06 -20.51 -18.20
C LEU A 291 32.43 -20.72 -19.67
N CYS A 292 32.66 -19.63 -20.40
CA CYS A 292 33.14 -19.70 -21.78
C CYS A 292 34.65 -19.96 -21.79
N THR A 293 35.09 -20.84 -22.68
CA THR A 293 36.53 -21.06 -22.93
C THR A 293 37.02 -20.26 -24.15
N ASP A 294 36.12 -19.79 -24.99
CA ASP A 294 36.45 -18.97 -26.16
C ASP A 294 36.69 -17.51 -25.76
N GLN A 295 37.80 -16.95 -26.25
CA GLN A 295 38.14 -15.52 -26.09
C GLN A 295 38.17 -15.03 -24.62
N GLN A 296 38.29 -15.92 -23.64
CA GLN A 296 38.31 -15.60 -22.22
C GLN A 296 39.54 -16.19 -21.54
N GLN A 297 40.18 -15.41 -20.66
CA GLN A 297 41.16 -15.95 -19.73
C GLN A 297 40.43 -16.41 -18.46
N LEU A 298 40.36 -17.72 -18.28
CA LEU A 298 39.85 -18.32 -17.07
C LEU A 298 40.88 -18.23 -15.94
N VAL A 299 40.41 -17.94 -14.73
CA VAL A 299 41.27 -17.66 -13.57
C VAL A 299 41.16 -18.82 -12.58
N PRO A 300 42.25 -19.53 -12.25
CA PRO A 300 42.23 -20.54 -11.21
C PRO A 300 42.02 -19.87 -9.84
N VAL A 301 41.07 -20.37 -9.07
CA VAL A 301 40.73 -19.88 -7.72
C VAL A 301 40.55 -21.04 -6.77
N GLU A 302 40.77 -20.80 -5.48
CA GLU A 302 40.49 -21.77 -4.43
C GLU A 302 39.22 -21.33 -3.68
N LEU A 303 38.18 -22.17 -3.69
CA LEU A 303 36.97 -21.95 -2.91
C LEU A 303 37.13 -22.59 -1.54
N VAL A 304 36.92 -21.80 -0.48
CA VAL A 304 37.03 -22.26 0.90
C VAL A 304 35.66 -22.17 1.58
N GLU A 305 35.09 -23.32 1.90
CA GLU A 305 33.81 -23.46 2.60
C GLU A 305 34.06 -23.80 4.07
N PHE A 306 33.33 -23.14 4.97
CA PHE A 306 33.45 -23.33 6.42
C PHE A 306 32.16 -23.87 7.03
N ASP A 307 32.27 -25.01 7.69
CA ASP A 307 31.20 -25.62 8.48
C ASP A 307 31.34 -25.30 9.97
N HIS A 308 30.39 -25.76 10.78
CA HIS A 308 30.38 -25.62 12.23
C HIS A 308 31.50 -26.44 12.89
N LEU A 309 32.10 -25.89 13.95
CA LEU A 309 33.16 -26.57 14.71
C LEU A 309 32.65 -27.78 15.50
N LEU A 310 31.39 -27.74 15.95
CA LEU A 310 30.76 -28.83 16.69
C LEU A 310 29.60 -29.42 15.91
N ALA A 311 29.47 -30.75 15.97
CA ALA A 311 28.33 -31.48 15.43
C ALA A 311 27.08 -31.41 16.33
N VAL A 312 27.24 -30.90 17.56
CA VAL A 312 26.16 -30.76 18.56
C VAL A 312 25.84 -29.29 18.82
N ASP A 313 24.57 -29.01 19.08
CA ASP A 313 24.09 -27.64 19.31
C ASP A 313 24.64 -27.05 20.61
N LYS A 314 24.79 -27.85 21.67
CA LYS A 314 25.28 -27.40 22.98
C LYS A 314 26.23 -28.44 23.59
N LEU A 315 27.23 -27.95 24.31
CA LEU A 315 28.07 -28.75 25.19
C LEU A 315 27.74 -28.43 26.65
N ASP A 316 27.71 -29.47 27.48
CA ASP A 316 27.65 -29.29 28.91
C ASP A 316 28.95 -28.70 29.46
N ARG A 317 28.85 -27.88 30.51
CA ARG A 317 29.98 -27.11 31.05
C ARG A 317 31.10 -28.02 31.57
N ASP A 318 30.73 -29.18 32.11
CA ASP A 318 31.65 -30.15 32.72
C ASP A 318 32.08 -31.28 31.78
N GLU A 319 31.68 -31.22 30.50
CA GLU A 319 32.07 -32.24 29.50
C GLU A 319 33.58 -32.20 29.25
N LYS A 320 34.29 -33.21 29.77
CA LYS A 320 35.75 -33.38 29.65
C LYS A 320 36.15 -33.87 28.26
N ASP A 321 35.35 -34.75 27.66
CA ASP A 321 35.62 -35.38 26.37
C ASP A 321 34.93 -34.63 25.21
N TRP A 322 34.96 -33.30 25.25
CA TRP A 322 34.26 -32.46 24.27
C TRP A 322 34.81 -32.60 22.84
N GLU A 323 36.05 -33.08 22.69
CA GLU A 323 36.74 -33.29 21.42
C GLU A 323 36.02 -34.32 20.53
N LYS A 324 35.27 -35.27 21.11
CA LYS A 324 34.48 -36.26 20.36
C LYS A 324 33.31 -35.66 19.58
N PHE A 325 32.91 -34.43 19.92
CA PHE A 325 31.82 -33.71 19.27
C PHE A 325 32.29 -32.74 18.19
N LEU A 326 33.59 -32.71 17.90
CA LEU A 326 34.13 -31.91 16.80
C LEU A 326 33.65 -32.46 15.46
N THR A 327 33.25 -31.55 14.58
CA THR A 327 32.91 -31.90 13.21
C THR A 327 34.17 -32.37 12.49
N ARG A 328 34.09 -33.49 11.76
CA ARG A 328 35.27 -34.11 11.11
C ARG A 328 35.87 -33.22 10.02
N ILE A 329 35.03 -32.55 9.26
CA ILE A 329 35.43 -31.64 8.17
C ILE A 329 34.77 -30.30 8.46
N THR A 330 35.57 -29.33 8.90
CA THR A 330 35.10 -27.96 9.23
C THR A 330 35.51 -26.93 8.19
N GLU A 331 36.45 -27.30 7.32
CA GLU A 331 36.96 -26.49 6.23
C GLU A 331 37.10 -27.41 5.02
N LYS A 332 36.41 -27.07 3.93
CA LYS A 332 36.52 -27.76 2.65
C LYS A 332 37.13 -26.78 1.65
N ARG A 333 38.27 -27.17 1.10
CA ARG A 333 38.96 -26.44 0.03
C ARG A 333 38.70 -27.16 -1.28
N THR A 334 38.22 -26.41 -2.26
CA THR A 334 37.87 -26.93 -3.57
C THR A 334 38.58 -26.06 -4.60
N ASP A 335 39.41 -26.69 -5.44
CA ASP A 335 39.99 -26.01 -6.59
C ASP A 335 38.86 -25.67 -7.57
N ALA A 336 38.87 -24.46 -8.10
CA ALA A 336 37.84 -23.96 -8.97
C ALA A 336 38.44 -23.07 -10.06
N ILE A 337 37.64 -22.82 -11.08
CA ILE A 337 37.94 -21.92 -12.17
C ILE A 337 36.87 -20.84 -12.20
N ALA A 338 37.29 -19.58 -12.31
CA ALA A 338 36.40 -18.43 -12.33
C ALA A 338 36.54 -17.63 -13.62
N ASP A 339 35.53 -16.80 -13.86
CA ASP A 339 35.55 -15.83 -14.94
C ASP A 339 36.62 -14.74 -14.73
N CYS A 340 37.03 -14.10 -15.83
CA CYS A 340 38.05 -13.04 -15.85
C CYS A 340 37.74 -11.83 -14.96
N ASN A 341 36.46 -11.56 -14.62
CA ASN A 341 36.08 -10.41 -13.81
C ASN A 341 36.53 -10.56 -12.35
N VAL A 342 36.90 -11.77 -11.90
CA VAL A 342 37.53 -11.97 -10.59
C VAL A 342 38.86 -11.22 -10.47
N LEU A 343 39.55 -10.91 -11.57
CA LEU A 343 40.79 -10.12 -11.54
C LEU A 343 40.58 -8.69 -11.04
N ASP A 344 39.39 -8.10 -11.28
CA ASP A 344 39.04 -6.77 -10.75
C ASP A 344 39.10 -6.70 -9.23
N ILE A 345 38.89 -7.84 -8.57
CA ILE A 345 38.94 -7.98 -7.12
C ILE A 345 40.37 -7.76 -6.60
N SER A 346 41.38 -8.18 -7.38
CA SER A 346 42.80 -8.08 -7.03
C SER A 346 43.40 -6.69 -7.29
N ALA A 347 42.76 -5.87 -8.14
CA ALA A 347 43.18 -4.51 -8.47
C ALA A 347 42.77 -3.47 -7.40
N LEU A 348 42.01 -3.88 -6.38
CA LEU A 348 41.79 -3.05 -5.20
C LEU A 348 43.08 -3.01 -4.37
N PRO A 349 43.54 -1.81 -3.92
CA PRO A 349 44.75 -1.72 -3.09
C PRO A 349 44.64 -2.65 -1.89
N PRO A 350 45.75 -3.21 -1.36
CA PRO A 350 45.72 -4.04 -0.16
C PRO A 350 45.22 -3.19 1.01
N LEU A 351 43.91 -3.14 1.17
CA LEU A 351 43.20 -2.46 2.25
C LEU A 351 43.57 -3.20 3.52
N GLY A 352 44.43 -2.58 4.32
CA GLY A 352 45.11 -3.20 5.44
C GLY A 352 44.16 -4.05 6.29
N ALA A 353 44.44 -5.35 6.35
CA ALA A 353 43.87 -6.42 7.21
C ALA A 353 42.34 -6.52 7.43
N ASP A 354 41.54 -5.53 7.07
CA ASP A 354 40.24 -5.27 7.70
C ASP A 354 39.07 -5.22 6.72
N ARG A 355 39.33 -5.28 5.41
CA ARG A 355 38.31 -5.37 4.34
C ARG A 355 38.88 -6.10 3.12
N ARG A 356 39.01 -7.42 3.18
CA ARG A 356 39.10 -8.22 1.95
C ARG A 356 37.73 -8.19 1.25
N PRO A 357 37.69 -8.06 -0.08
CA PRO A 357 36.42 -8.04 -0.83
C PRO A 357 35.59 -9.28 -0.55
N PHE A 358 34.30 -9.08 -0.32
CA PHE A 358 33.34 -10.13 -0.03
C PHE A 358 33.14 -11.02 -1.26
N MET A 359 33.51 -12.28 -1.17
CA MET A 359 33.10 -13.29 -2.15
C MET A 359 31.93 -14.06 -1.53
N THR A 360 30.71 -13.65 -1.84
CA THR A 360 29.59 -14.59 -1.84
C THR A 360 29.59 -15.21 -3.22
N THR A 361 30.13 -16.40 -3.38
CA THR A 361 29.81 -17.24 -4.55
C THR A 361 28.30 -17.41 -4.55
N VAL A 362 27.65 -16.82 -5.54
CA VAL A 362 26.23 -17.03 -5.77
C VAL A 362 26.10 -18.22 -6.69
N ALA A 363 25.97 -19.41 -6.09
CA ALA A 363 25.07 -20.40 -6.66
C ALA A 363 23.67 -19.74 -6.64
N SER A 364 23.15 -19.45 -7.83
CA SER A 364 22.06 -18.47 -8.05
C SER A 364 20.67 -18.94 -7.66
N ALA A 365 19.88 -18.02 -7.07
CA ALA A 365 18.44 -17.96 -7.29
C ALA A 365 17.89 -16.54 -7.03
N VAL A 366 17.22 -15.94 -8.04
CA VAL A 366 15.87 -15.34 -8.03
C VAL A 366 15.69 -14.50 -9.32
N PRO A 367 14.54 -14.59 -10.02
CA PRO A 367 14.33 -13.99 -11.35
C PRO A 367 13.95 -12.52 -11.27
N MET A 368 14.30 -11.73 -12.29
CA MET A 368 13.82 -10.35 -12.45
C MET A 368 13.13 -10.14 -13.80
N ALA A 369 11.91 -9.63 -13.70
CA ALA A 369 11.09 -9.14 -14.80
C ALA A 369 11.55 -7.74 -15.24
N THR A 370 11.38 -7.50 -16.53
CA THR A 370 11.79 -6.33 -17.31
C THR A 370 10.93 -5.08 -17.03
N ALA A 371 11.57 -3.91 -16.93
CA ALA A 371 10.96 -2.62 -17.25
C ALA A 371 12.05 -1.64 -17.73
N THR A 372 11.92 -1.22 -18.98
CA THR A 372 12.74 -0.23 -19.69
C THR A 372 12.43 1.21 -19.24
N PRO A 373 13.42 2.12 -19.16
CA PRO A 373 13.19 3.56 -19.03
C PRO A 373 13.33 4.29 -20.39
N PRO A 374 12.63 5.42 -20.62
CA PRO A 374 12.95 6.31 -21.72
C PRO A 374 13.92 7.42 -21.32
N SER A 375 14.62 7.90 -22.35
CA SER A 375 15.80 8.74 -22.36
C SER A 375 15.61 10.19 -21.91
N ALA A 376 16.74 10.79 -21.55
CA ALA A 376 16.93 12.21 -21.26
C ALA A 376 16.87 13.09 -22.52
N THR A 377 16.44 14.34 -22.32
CA THR A 377 16.69 15.46 -23.24
C THR A 377 17.32 16.62 -22.47
N THR A 378 18.25 17.29 -23.16
CA THR A 378 19.24 18.27 -22.71
C THR A 378 18.75 19.72 -22.77
N ASN A 379 19.60 20.62 -22.24
CA ASN A 379 19.65 22.10 -22.32
C ASN A 379 18.85 22.79 -21.22
N GLY A 380 19.37 23.73 -20.42
CA GLY A 380 20.54 24.60 -20.53
C GLY A 380 20.05 26.02 -20.27
N ASP A 381 20.39 26.63 -19.12
CA ASP A 381 20.94 27.99 -19.04
C ASP A 381 21.08 28.48 -17.59
N ARG A 382 22.20 29.18 -17.37
CA ARG A 382 22.61 29.84 -16.12
C ARG A 382 22.05 31.25 -16.10
N HIS A 383 21.45 31.68 -15.00
CA HIS A 383 21.39 33.08 -14.62
C HIS A 383 21.49 33.23 -13.10
N ASP A 384 22.56 33.89 -12.66
CA ASP A 384 22.83 34.35 -11.29
C ASP A 384 21.86 35.47 -10.89
N LEU A 385 21.21 35.34 -9.72
CA LEU A 385 20.63 36.47 -8.99
C LEU A 385 20.84 36.30 -7.46
N PRO A 386 21.17 37.39 -6.73
CA PRO A 386 21.54 37.36 -5.31
C PRO A 386 20.34 37.27 -4.35
N PRO A 387 20.54 36.83 -3.09
CA PRO A 387 19.45 36.59 -2.14
C PRO A 387 18.90 37.88 -1.50
N PRO A 388 17.59 37.95 -1.18
CA PRO A 388 16.99 39.07 -0.46
C PRO A 388 17.22 39.02 1.07
N PRO A 389 17.19 40.18 1.77
CA PRO A 389 17.57 40.31 3.18
C PRO A 389 16.50 39.83 4.18
N PRO A 390 16.90 39.51 5.43
CA PRO A 390 16.01 38.94 6.45
C PRO A 390 15.09 39.98 7.12
N PRO A 391 13.89 39.59 7.59
CA PRO A 391 12.95 40.48 8.28
C PRO A 391 13.34 40.72 9.76
N PRO A 392 12.90 41.85 10.36
CA PRO A 392 13.36 42.32 11.66
C PRO A 392 12.69 41.61 12.87
N PRO A 393 13.32 41.66 14.07
CA PRO A 393 12.87 40.93 15.25
C PRO A 393 11.70 41.64 15.98
N PRO A 394 10.69 40.90 16.49
CA PRO A 394 9.64 41.50 17.31
C PRO A 394 10.06 41.64 18.78
N GLN A 395 9.82 42.84 19.32
CA GLN A 395 9.99 43.26 20.72
C GLN A 395 8.85 42.75 21.65
N PRO A 396 9.04 42.80 22.99
CA PRO A 396 8.30 41.95 23.93
C PRO A 396 6.98 42.56 24.42
N ALA A 397 5.90 41.78 24.39
CA ALA A 397 4.61 42.13 24.99
C ALA A 397 4.31 41.31 26.25
N LYS A 398 3.63 41.98 27.18
CA LYS A 398 3.49 41.72 28.61
C LYS A 398 2.64 40.48 28.96
N LYS A 399 2.99 39.87 30.11
CA LYS A 399 2.26 38.80 30.80
C LYS A 399 0.79 39.19 31.10
N ALA A 400 -0.14 38.34 30.68
CA ALA A 400 -1.48 38.23 31.27
C ALA A 400 -1.69 36.77 31.75
N LYS A 401 -2.09 36.63 33.02
CA LYS A 401 -2.47 35.36 33.66
C LYS A 401 -3.76 34.83 32.99
N ALA A 402 -3.67 33.70 32.30
CA ALA A 402 -4.84 32.96 31.83
C ALA A 402 -5.18 31.85 32.83
N LYS A 403 -6.40 31.95 33.38
CA LYS A 403 -7.14 30.92 34.12
C LYS A 403 -7.35 29.71 33.20
N LYS A 404 -7.21 28.52 33.76
CA LYS A 404 -7.45 27.24 33.09
C LYS A 404 -8.97 26.99 33.05
N ASP A 405 -9.62 27.37 31.95
CA ASP A 405 -11.03 27.03 31.71
C ASP A 405 -11.13 25.58 31.21
N LYS A 406 -12.02 24.83 31.86
CA LYS A 406 -12.51 23.53 31.44
C LYS A 406 -13.34 23.74 30.18
N LEU A 407 -13.02 23.06 29.07
CA LEU A 407 -13.98 22.90 27.98
C LEU A 407 -15.24 22.23 28.53
N SER A 408 -16.39 22.86 28.26
CA SER A 408 -17.69 22.56 28.87
C SER A 408 -18.24 21.22 28.37
N ALA A 409 -18.85 20.46 29.27
CA ALA A 409 -19.59 19.22 28.97
C ALA A 409 -20.67 19.40 27.89
N GLU A 410 -21.06 20.64 27.60
CA GLU A 410 -22.04 21.06 26.60
C GLU A 410 -21.56 20.86 25.15
N GLU A 411 -20.25 21.00 24.88
CA GLU A 411 -19.67 20.74 23.55
C GLU A 411 -19.60 19.23 23.27
N ASN A 412 -19.31 18.43 24.29
CA ASN A 412 -19.35 16.97 24.20
C ASN A 412 -20.79 16.45 24.04
N ALA A 413 -21.76 17.07 24.72
CA ALA A 413 -23.17 16.73 24.56
C ALA A 413 -23.68 17.04 23.13
N LYS A 414 -23.29 18.18 22.56
CA LYS A 414 -23.59 18.53 21.16
C LYS A 414 -22.96 17.55 20.16
N LEU A 415 -21.74 17.09 20.40
CA LEU A 415 -21.06 16.12 19.53
C LEU A 415 -21.73 14.74 19.56
N VAL A 416 -22.18 14.30 20.74
CA VAL A 416 -22.94 13.05 20.91
C VAL A 416 -24.32 13.16 20.25
N GLN A 417 -24.99 14.30 20.38
CA GLN A 417 -26.29 14.56 19.75
C GLN A 417 -26.18 14.63 18.21
N ALA A 418 -25.11 15.23 17.68
CA ALA A 418 -24.82 15.24 16.25
C ALA A 418 -24.55 13.84 15.69
N ARG A 419 -23.86 12.97 16.44
CA ARG A 419 -23.65 11.56 16.06
C ARG A 419 -24.91 10.71 16.12
N LEU A 420 -25.76 10.91 17.14
CA LEU A 420 -27.06 10.23 17.23
C LEU A 420 -27.96 10.63 16.05
N SER A 421 -27.97 11.91 15.68
CA SER A 421 -28.70 12.41 14.51
C SER A 421 -28.19 11.81 13.19
N GLN A 422 -26.87 11.66 13.03
CA GLN A 422 -26.27 10.99 11.86
C GLN A 422 -26.67 9.50 11.78
N LEU A 423 -26.61 8.78 12.90
CA LEU A 423 -26.97 7.36 12.95
C LEU A 423 -28.47 7.13 12.69
N GLU A 424 -29.34 8.05 13.11
CA GLU A 424 -30.78 8.00 12.78
C GLU A 424 -31.06 8.33 11.31
N GLN A 425 -30.29 9.24 10.71
CA GLN A 425 -30.34 9.53 9.27
C GLN A 425 -29.87 8.35 8.40
N GLU A 426 -28.79 7.66 8.79
CA GLU A 426 -28.31 6.47 8.08
C GLU A 426 -29.32 5.31 8.17
N LYS A 427 -29.92 5.11 9.35
CA LYS A 427 -30.91 4.05 9.55
C LYS A 427 -32.22 4.29 8.79
N THR A 428 -32.59 5.56 8.60
CA THR A 428 -33.76 5.93 7.79
C THR A 428 -33.47 5.85 6.31
N SER A 429 -32.26 6.20 5.86
CA SER A 429 -31.84 6.10 4.45
C SER A 429 -31.72 4.64 3.96
N GLU A 430 -31.18 3.75 4.79
CA GLU A 430 -31.15 2.29 4.49
C GLU A 430 -32.56 1.70 4.36
N LYS A 431 -33.49 2.14 5.22
CA LYS A 431 -34.88 1.68 5.20
C LYS A 431 -35.63 2.16 3.96
N THR A 432 -35.36 3.39 3.52
CA THR A 432 -35.93 3.91 2.27
C THR A 432 -35.33 3.22 1.04
N ALA A 433 -34.02 2.95 1.02
CA ALA A 433 -33.37 2.24 -0.08
C ALA A 433 -33.89 0.79 -0.22
N GLN A 434 -34.10 0.09 0.90
CA GLN A 434 -34.67 -1.26 0.88
C GLN A 434 -36.12 -1.28 0.38
N ALA A 435 -36.92 -0.27 0.75
CA ALA A 435 -38.29 -0.14 0.28
C ALA A 435 -38.40 0.23 -1.22
N GLU A 436 -37.43 0.99 -1.74
CA GLU A 436 -37.27 1.29 -3.17
C GLU A 436 -36.99 0.01 -3.96
N VAL A 437 -35.99 -0.78 -3.54
CA VAL A 437 -35.63 -2.06 -4.16
C VAL A 437 -36.83 -3.02 -4.20
N ASP A 438 -37.58 -3.14 -3.10
CA ASP A 438 -38.77 -3.98 -3.04
C ASP A 438 -39.90 -3.50 -3.97
N ARG A 439 -40.00 -2.19 -4.22
CA ARG A 439 -40.97 -1.62 -5.17
C ARG A 439 -40.55 -1.91 -6.61
N GLU A 440 -39.29 -1.73 -6.96
CA GLU A 440 -38.72 -2.00 -8.27
C GLU A 440 -38.88 -3.50 -8.64
N VAL A 441 -38.57 -4.41 -7.70
CA VAL A 441 -38.73 -5.86 -7.88
C VAL A 441 -40.21 -6.22 -8.11
N LYS A 442 -41.13 -5.62 -7.34
CA LYS A 442 -42.58 -5.85 -7.52
C LYS A 442 -43.10 -5.30 -8.85
N LYS A 443 -42.55 -4.18 -9.33
CA LYS A 443 -42.90 -3.58 -10.63
C LYS A 443 -42.43 -4.48 -11.78
N ALA A 444 -41.15 -4.87 -11.77
CA ALA A 444 -40.58 -5.78 -12.78
C ALA A 444 -41.33 -7.13 -12.83
N THR A 445 -41.75 -7.65 -11.68
CA THR A 445 -42.54 -8.89 -11.60
C THR A 445 -43.94 -8.74 -12.21
N ARG A 446 -44.57 -7.57 -12.09
CA ARG A 446 -45.88 -7.31 -12.73
C ARG A 446 -45.73 -7.16 -14.23
N ASP A 447 -44.75 -6.39 -14.68
CA ASP A 447 -44.50 -6.14 -16.11
C ASP A 447 -44.18 -7.45 -16.84
N LEU A 448 -43.38 -8.34 -16.22
CA LEU A 448 -43.09 -9.68 -16.75
C LEU A 448 -44.36 -10.55 -16.87
N ASN A 449 -45.24 -10.52 -15.86
CA ASN A 449 -46.49 -11.27 -15.88
C ASN A 449 -47.50 -10.73 -16.91
N GLU A 450 -47.54 -9.43 -17.16
CA GLU A 450 -48.34 -8.86 -18.25
C GLU A 450 -47.79 -9.25 -19.63
N LEU A 451 -46.47 -9.26 -19.80
CA LEU A 451 -45.82 -9.66 -21.05
C LEU A 451 -46.04 -11.15 -21.38
N ILE A 452 -46.03 -12.03 -20.36
CA ILE A 452 -46.35 -13.45 -20.54
C ILE A 452 -47.82 -13.65 -20.95
N LYS A 453 -48.74 -12.82 -20.43
CA LYS A 453 -50.16 -12.89 -20.79
C LYS A 453 -50.46 -12.41 -22.21
N SER A 454 -49.65 -11.52 -22.77
CA SER A 454 -49.88 -10.96 -24.12
C SER A 454 -49.54 -11.95 -25.25
N VAL A 455 -48.62 -12.88 -25.02
CA VAL A 455 -48.29 -13.96 -25.96
C VAL A 455 -49.32 -15.08 -25.81
N LYS A 456 -50.02 -15.46 -26.89
CA LYS A 456 -51.06 -16.51 -26.86
C LYS A 456 -50.51 -17.93 -27.05
N ASP A 457 -49.35 -18.05 -27.70
CA ASP A 457 -48.73 -19.33 -28.03
C ASP A 457 -47.82 -19.84 -26.90
N PRO A 458 -47.93 -21.12 -26.47
CA PRO A 458 -47.13 -21.67 -25.38
C PRO A 458 -45.63 -21.72 -25.64
N LEU A 459 -45.20 -21.97 -26.88
CA LEU A 459 -43.78 -22.01 -27.25
C LEU A 459 -43.18 -20.59 -27.27
N GLY A 460 -43.90 -19.62 -27.85
CA GLY A 460 -43.47 -18.22 -27.82
C GLY A 460 -43.36 -17.61 -26.41
N ARG A 461 -44.13 -18.12 -25.43
CA ARG A 461 -43.98 -17.72 -24.01
C ARG A 461 -42.67 -18.21 -23.39
N ILE A 462 -42.25 -19.42 -23.75
CA ILE A 462 -41.02 -20.04 -23.24
C ILE A 462 -39.81 -19.31 -23.81
N ASP A 463 -39.80 -19.01 -25.12
CA ASP A 463 -38.70 -18.27 -25.76
C ASP A 463 -38.55 -16.86 -25.18
N LEU A 464 -39.66 -16.15 -24.93
CA LEU A 464 -39.64 -14.82 -24.33
C LEU A 464 -39.14 -14.85 -22.87
N LEU A 465 -39.54 -15.87 -22.10
CA LEU A 465 -39.06 -16.09 -20.74
C LEU A 465 -37.55 -16.39 -20.73
N GLN A 466 -37.09 -17.22 -21.66
CA GLN A 466 -35.69 -17.61 -21.77
C GLN A 466 -34.82 -16.41 -22.15
N GLN A 467 -35.26 -15.60 -23.13
CA GLN A 467 -34.58 -14.37 -23.54
C GLN A 467 -34.51 -13.35 -22.39
N LYS A 468 -35.58 -13.21 -21.60
CA LYS A 468 -35.59 -12.32 -20.43
C LYS A 468 -34.71 -12.84 -19.30
N TYR A 469 -34.62 -14.15 -19.10
CA TYR A 469 -33.74 -14.75 -18.09
C TYR A 469 -32.26 -14.56 -18.45
N GLU A 470 -31.90 -14.70 -19.73
CA GLU A 470 -30.56 -14.45 -20.25
C GLU A 470 -30.15 -12.98 -20.11
N GLU A 471 -31.06 -12.05 -20.40
CA GLU A 471 -30.85 -10.61 -20.24
C GLU A 471 -30.63 -10.24 -18.75
N LEU A 472 -31.48 -10.76 -17.85
CA LEU A 472 -31.36 -10.56 -16.41
C LEU A 472 -30.06 -11.15 -15.83
N PHE A 473 -29.62 -12.30 -16.34
CA PHE A 473 -28.38 -12.94 -15.93
C PHE A 473 -27.14 -12.15 -16.39
N ALA A 474 -27.18 -11.59 -17.59
CA ALA A 474 -26.12 -10.71 -18.09
C ALA A 474 -25.99 -9.42 -17.25
N ASP A 475 -27.13 -8.82 -16.88
CA ASP A 475 -27.17 -7.63 -16.03
C ASP A 475 -26.68 -7.93 -14.61
N MET A 476 -27.06 -9.08 -14.03
CA MET A 476 -26.56 -9.52 -12.72
C MET A 476 -25.03 -9.66 -12.73
N LYS A 477 -24.46 -10.28 -13.76
CA LYS A 477 -22.99 -10.41 -13.92
C LYS A 477 -22.29 -9.06 -14.11
N LYS A 478 -22.93 -8.11 -14.79
CA LYS A 478 -22.42 -6.75 -14.97
C LYS A 478 -22.42 -6.00 -13.65
N LEU A 479 -23.51 -6.11 -12.88
CA LEU A 479 -23.67 -5.48 -11.57
C LEU A 479 -22.69 -6.05 -10.53
N GLU A 480 -22.42 -7.36 -10.54
CA GLU A 480 -21.38 -7.97 -9.70
C GLU A 480 -19.98 -7.39 -9.99
N ARG A 481 -19.64 -7.18 -11.27
CA ARG A 481 -18.35 -6.59 -11.67
C ARG A 481 -18.25 -5.12 -11.25
N GLU A 482 -19.33 -4.35 -11.41
CA GLU A 482 -19.42 -2.96 -10.96
C GLU A 482 -19.27 -2.87 -9.43
N TYR A 483 -20.00 -3.70 -8.68
CA TYR A 483 -19.91 -3.76 -7.21
C TYR A 483 -18.49 -4.14 -6.75
N ALA A 484 -17.86 -5.13 -7.38
CA ALA A 484 -16.48 -5.51 -7.06
C ALA A 484 -15.46 -4.38 -7.33
N LYS A 485 -15.65 -3.59 -8.39
CA LYS A 485 -14.82 -2.40 -8.67
C LYS A 485 -15.04 -1.31 -7.63
N THR A 486 -16.30 -1.00 -7.30
CA THR A 486 -16.65 0.02 -6.31
C THR A 486 -16.16 -0.36 -4.91
N LYS A 487 -16.28 -1.64 -4.53
CA LYS A 487 -15.73 -2.17 -3.28
C LYS A 487 -14.21 -2.02 -3.20
N LYS A 488 -13.47 -2.38 -4.26
CA LYS A 488 -12.02 -2.16 -4.33
C LYS A 488 -11.64 -0.68 -4.20
N LYS A 489 -12.41 0.22 -4.82
CA LYS A 489 -12.18 1.67 -4.73
C LYS A 489 -12.43 2.20 -3.32
N SER A 490 -13.49 1.72 -2.66
CA SER A 490 -13.81 2.04 -1.26
C SER A 490 -12.74 1.51 -0.30
N ASP A 491 -12.31 0.26 -0.45
CA ASP A 491 -11.24 -0.34 0.36
C ASP A 491 -9.91 0.41 0.20
N GLN A 492 -9.61 0.89 -1.02
CA GLN A 492 -8.42 1.69 -1.29
C GLN A 492 -8.51 3.08 -0.65
N GLN A 493 -9.66 3.75 -0.77
CA GLN A 493 -9.89 5.04 -0.12
C GLN A 493 -9.81 4.94 1.41
N GLN A 494 -10.30 3.84 2.00
CA GLN A 494 -10.17 3.60 3.43
C GLN A 494 -8.70 3.42 3.85
N LYS A 495 -7.91 2.67 3.08
CA LYS A 495 -6.47 2.50 3.31
C LYS A 495 -5.71 3.82 3.21
N ASP A 496 -6.05 4.66 2.24
CA ASP A 496 -5.40 5.97 2.04
C ASP A 496 -5.77 6.94 3.18
N ALA A 497 -7.02 6.91 3.65
CA ALA A 497 -7.46 7.68 4.82
C ALA A 497 -6.76 7.24 6.11
N ASP A 498 -6.61 5.93 6.34
CA ASP A 498 -5.89 5.40 7.49
C ASP A 498 -4.40 5.77 7.42
N LYS A 499 -3.79 5.70 6.24
CA LYS A 499 -2.41 6.14 6.01
C LYS A 499 -2.24 7.63 6.32
N ALA A 500 -3.11 8.51 5.81
CA ALA A 500 -3.08 9.94 6.09
C ALA A 500 -3.24 10.25 7.59
N LYS A 501 -4.13 9.52 8.29
CA LYS A 501 -4.33 9.66 9.73
C LYS A 501 -3.09 9.22 10.53
N THR A 502 -2.42 8.15 10.11
CA THR A 502 -1.15 7.74 10.75
C THR A 502 -0.03 8.74 10.53
N GLU A 503 0.08 9.34 9.34
CA GLU A 503 1.07 10.38 9.08
C GLU A 503 0.80 11.63 9.91
N HIS A 504 -0.45 12.10 9.98
CA HIS A 504 -0.82 13.24 10.82
C HIS A 504 -0.47 13.03 12.31
N ASN A 505 -0.67 11.81 12.83
CA ASN A 505 -0.29 11.48 14.21
C ASN A 505 1.24 11.44 14.41
N LYS A 506 2.01 11.02 13.39
CA LYS A 506 3.48 11.06 13.41
C LYS A 506 3.99 12.51 13.41
N THR A 507 3.41 13.40 12.60
CA THR A 507 3.79 14.83 12.60
C THR A 507 3.41 15.53 13.91
N ALA A 508 2.24 15.23 14.48
CA ALA A 508 1.82 15.78 15.77
C ALA A 508 2.77 15.37 16.91
N THR A 509 3.18 14.10 16.96
CA THR A 509 4.14 13.62 17.98
C THR A 509 5.55 14.15 17.79
N MET A 510 6.01 14.36 16.54
CA MET A 510 7.29 15.05 16.29
C MET A 510 7.26 16.50 16.75
N LYS A 511 6.14 17.21 16.52
CA LYS A 511 5.94 18.58 17.00
C LYS A 511 6.05 18.66 18.53
N ASP A 512 5.39 17.76 19.25
CA ASP A 512 5.47 17.72 20.73
C ASP A 512 6.89 17.43 21.24
N LYS A 513 7.65 16.58 20.56
CA LYS A 513 9.05 16.31 20.89
C LYS A 513 9.95 17.53 20.65
N LEU A 514 9.76 18.22 19.53
CA LEU A 514 10.48 19.46 19.21
C LEU A 514 10.17 20.55 20.24
N GLU A 515 8.91 20.69 20.65
CA GLU A 515 8.54 21.66 21.69
C GLU A 515 9.18 21.33 23.05
N LYS A 516 9.26 20.04 23.43
CA LYS A 516 9.95 19.62 24.66
C LYS A 516 11.45 19.86 24.60
N LEU A 517 12.11 19.51 23.50
CA LEU A 517 13.54 19.77 23.30
C LEU A 517 13.86 21.26 23.32
N CYS A 518 13.02 22.11 22.70
CA CYS A 518 13.19 23.57 22.78
C CYS A 518 13.07 24.09 24.22
N ARG A 519 12.16 23.53 25.04
CA ARG A 519 12.01 23.91 26.45
C ARG A 519 13.20 23.44 27.31
N GLU A 520 13.70 22.23 27.08
CA GLU A 520 14.88 21.69 27.77
C GLU A 520 16.14 22.46 27.39
N LEU A 521 16.34 22.76 26.11
CA LEU A 521 17.46 23.57 25.65
C LEU A 521 17.45 24.96 26.26
N THR A 522 16.28 25.58 26.40
CA THR A 522 16.13 26.87 27.08
C THR A 522 16.47 26.77 28.58
N LYS A 523 16.14 25.64 29.22
CA LYS A 523 16.44 25.38 30.64
C LYS A 523 17.93 25.14 30.88
N GLU A 524 18.58 24.33 30.04
CA GLU A 524 20.02 24.07 30.11
C GLU A 524 20.84 25.33 29.81
N ASN A 525 20.46 26.13 28.79
CA ASN A 525 21.11 27.42 28.54
C ASN A 525 21.01 28.38 29.74
N LYS A 526 19.89 28.35 30.47
CA LYS A 526 19.75 29.13 31.70
C LYS A 526 20.67 28.60 32.81
N LYS A 527 20.74 27.28 32.98
CA LYS A 527 21.60 26.64 33.98
C LYS A 527 23.08 26.92 33.73
N VAL A 528 23.54 26.81 32.48
CA VAL A 528 24.91 27.16 32.08
C VAL A 528 25.22 28.62 32.37
N LYS A 529 24.27 29.52 32.11
CA LYS A 529 24.42 30.95 32.42
C LYS A 529 24.57 31.20 33.93
N ASP A 530 23.79 30.51 34.75
CA ASP A 530 23.85 30.61 36.21
C ASP A 530 25.16 30.00 36.77
N GLU A 531 25.64 28.88 36.20
CA GLU A 531 26.93 28.26 36.54
C GLU A 531 28.12 29.14 36.16
N ASN A 532 28.13 29.74 34.96
CA ASN A 532 29.17 30.70 34.56
C ASN A 532 29.25 31.90 35.49
N LYS A 533 28.10 32.43 35.92
CA LYS A 533 28.07 33.54 36.87
C LYS A 533 28.65 33.14 38.23
N ARG A 534 28.34 31.94 38.71
CA ARG A 534 28.87 31.40 39.97
C ARG A 534 30.38 31.15 39.89
N LEU A 535 30.89 30.67 38.75
CA LEU A 535 32.33 30.52 38.52
C LEU A 535 33.04 31.86 38.51
N GLU A 536 32.47 32.87 37.86
CA GLU A 536 33.01 34.24 37.84
C GLU A 536 33.09 34.85 39.25
N GLU A 537 32.08 34.63 40.09
CA GLU A 537 32.08 35.05 41.50
C GLU A 537 33.13 34.29 42.33
N SER A 538 33.30 32.99 42.11
CA SER A 538 34.33 32.17 42.77
C SER A 538 35.75 32.57 42.38
N GLU A 539 35.97 32.89 41.11
CA GLU A 539 37.27 33.31 40.60
C GLU A 539 37.67 34.69 41.16
N LYS A 540 36.71 35.63 41.22
CA LYS A 540 36.92 36.92 41.88
C LYS A 540 37.31 36.75 43.35
N ALA A 541 36.63 35.86 44.09
CA ALA A 541 36.97 35.58 45.48
C ALA A 541 38.36 34.95 45.64
N ALA A 542 38.74 34.01 44.76
CA ALA A 542 40.06 33.39 44.77
C ALA A 542 41.19 34.40 44.46
N ASN A 543 40.98 35.29 43.49
CA ASN A 543 41.95 36.33 43.14
C ASN A 543 42.16 37.34 44.29
N VAL A 544 41.10 37.72 45.00
CA VAL A 544 41.23 38.56 46.20
C VAL A 544 42.07 37.86 47.27
N ALA A 545 41.80 36.59 47.55
CA ALA A 545 42.56 35.82 48.55
C ALA A 545 44.04 35.63 48.18
N VAL A 546 44.36 35.51 46.88
CA VAL A 546 45.75 35.43 46.41
C VAL A 546 46.47 36.77 46.57
N ASN A 547 45.80 37.88 46.27
CA ASN A 547 46.37 39.22 46.47
C ASN A 547 46.64 39.51 47.95
N GLU A 548 45.71 39.15 48.85
CA GLU A 548 45.91 39.31 50.30
C GLU A 548 47.14 38.53 50.80
N ARG A 549 47.35 37.30 50.31
CA ARG A 549 48.56 36.51 50.65
C ARG A 549 49.84 37.08 50.06
N LEU A 550 49.78 37.68 48.89
CA LEU A 550 50.93 38.34 48.27
C LEU A 550 51.32 39.58 49.09
N ASP A 551 50.34 40.35 49.56
CA ASP A 551 50.60 41.50 50.43
C ASP A 551 51.18 41.07 51.79
N GLU A 552 50.70 39.97 52.39
CA GLU A 552 51.32 39.37 53.60
C GLU A 552 52.77 38.94 53.35
N MET A 553 53.04 38.22 52.26
CA MET A 553 54.42 37.80 51.95
C MET A 553 55.35 38.97 51.66
N LEU A 554 54.86 40.03 51.03
CA LEU A 554 55.65 41.24 50.80
C LEU A 554 55.97 41.95 52.12
N TYR A 555 55.05 41.93 53.08
CA TYR A 555 55.29 42.43 54.44
C TYR A 555 56.40 41.62 55.14
N ASP A 556 56.31 40.29 55.10
CA ASP A 556 57.31 39.38 55.69
C ASP A 556 58.70 39.54 55.06
N VAL A 557 58.77 39.71 53.74
CA VAL A 557 60.04 39.95 53.02
C VAL A 557 60.65 41.29 53.43
N GLN A 558 59.84 42.34 53.57
CA GLN A 558 60.29 43.64 54.04
C GLN A 558 60.84 43.56 55.48
N GLU A 559 60.24 42.72 56.32
CA GLU A 559 60.69 42.47 57.70
C GLU A 559 62.02 41.71 57.75
N VAL A 560 62.19 40.69 56.92
CA VAL A 560 63.44 39.91 56.82
C VAL A 560 64.58 40.75 56.25
N MET A 561 64.31 41.62 55.27
CA MET A 561 65.31 42.56 54.73
C MET A 561 65.82 43.55 55.79
N ASN A 562 64.98 43.91 56.76
CA ASN A 562 65.38 44.79 57.87
C ASN A 562 66.21 44.08 58.95
N GLN A 563 66.29 42.74 58.96
CA GLN A 563 66.79 41.99 60.12
C GLN A 563 68.16 41.32 59.98
N LYS A 564 68.91 41.37 58.86
CA LYS A 564 70.25 40.74 58.81
C LYS A 564 71.35 41.51 58.08
N GLY A 565 72.32 41.96 58.88
CA GLY A 565 73.72 42.13 58.49
C GLY A 565 74.56 40.87 58.76
N THR A 566 75.51 40.63 57.84
CA THR A 566 76.83 39.95 57.95
C THR A 566 76.97 38.46 58.40
N ALA A 567 77.12 37.58 57.38
CA ALA A 567 78.19 36.55 57.11
C ALA A 567 78.53 35.39 58.10
N PRO A 568 79.40 34.39 57.74
CA PRO A 568 79.24 33.33 56.72
C PRO A 568 79.59 31.89 57.22
N VAL A 569 79.08 30.82 56.57
CA VAL A 569 79.53 29.42 56.81
C VAL A 569 79.76 28.71 55.46
N GLU A 570 80.99 28.80 54.95
CA GLU A 570 81.35 28.50 53.55
C GLU A 570 81.61 27.01 53.20
N ASN A 571 81.63 26.07 54.15
CA ASN A 571 82.02 24.68 53.84
C ASN A 571 80.90 23.63 53.81
N LEU A 572 79.69 23.94 54.29
CA LEU A 572 78.51 23.06 54.14
C LEU A 572 77.73 23.34 52.85
N HIS A 573 78.07 24.44 52.16
CA HIS A 573 77.30 24.96 51.03
C HIS A 573 77.61 24.24 49.72
N LEU A 574 78.85 23.79 49.46
CA LEU A 574 79.21 23.21 48.16
C LEU A 574 78.60 21.83 47.89
N GLU A 575 78.59 20.91 48.86
CA GLU A 575 77.94 19.59 48.67
C GLU A 575 76.41 19.70 48.66
N LEU A 576 75.85 20.58 49.48
CA LEU A 576 74.42 20.85 49.49
C LEU A 576 74.00 21.58 48.20
N ASP A 577 74.79 22.52 47.69
CA ASP A 577 74.56 23.21 46.41
C ASP A 577 74.65 22.25 45.23
N GLU A 578 75.58 21.30 45.21
CA GLU A 578 75.67 20.35 44.10
C GLU A 578 74.51 19.34 44.11
N LEU A 579 74.09 18.86 45.29
CA LEU A 579 72.88 18.05 45.40
C LEU A 579 71.62 18.85 45.08
N PHE A 580 71.56 20.11 45.49
CA PHE A 580 70.44 21.02 45.19
C PHE A 580 70.37 21.36 43.70
N LYS A 581 71.50 21.68 43.05
CA LYS A 581 71.58 21.86 41.60
C LYS A 581 71.13 20.62 40.85
N THR A 582 71.58 19.43 41.28
CA THR A 582 71.19 18.17 40.64
C THR A 582 69.68 17.93 40.77
N ARG A 583 69.11 18.19 41.95
CA ARG A 583 67.66 18.09 42.22
C ARG A 583 66.86 19.12 41.41
N CYS A 584 67.31 20.37 41.36
CA CYS A 584 66.69 21.44 40.59
C CYS A 584 66.75 21.17 39.09
N LYS A 585 67.85 20.58 38.60
CA LYS A 585 67.99 20.20 37.19
C LYS A 585 67.04 19.06 36.81
N VAL A 586 66.93 18.02 37.64
CA VAL A 586 65.96 16.94 37.43
C VAL A 586 64.51 17.46 37.47
N LEU A 587 64.20 18.42 38.36
CA LEU A 587 62.89 19.07 38.40
C LEU A 587 62.62 19.92 37.16
N ALA A 588 63.61 20.69 36.71
CA ALA A 588 63.53 21.49 35.48
C ALA A 588 63.27 20.59 34.26
N ASP A 589 64.05 19.52 34.10
CA ASP A 589 63.91 18.55 33.01
C ASP A 589 62.53 17.86 33.04
N GLN A 590 62.02 17.53 34.24
CA GLN A 590 60.67 16.98 34.40
C GLN A 590 59.58 17.99 34.01
N THR A 591 59.74 19.27 34.37
CA THR A 591 58.79 20.31 33.99
C THR A 591 58.79 20.56 32.48
N GLU A 592 59.96 20.58 31.84
CA GLU A 592 60.08 20.71 30.39
C GLU A 592 59.45 19.52 29.65
N LEU A 593 59.70 18.29 30.12
CA LEU A 593 59.10 17.10 29.53
C LEU A 593 57.57 17.11 29.67
N ARG A 594 57.05 17.58 30.81
CA ARG A 594 55.62 17.72 31.06
C ARG A 594 55.00 18.77 30.14
N GLU A 595 55.66 19.91 29.96
CA GLU A 595 55.22 20.93 28.99
C GLU A 595 55.20 20.40 27.56
N LEU A 596 56.19 19.61 27.16
CA LEU A 596 56.25 19.01 25.83
C LEU A 596 55.12 18.00 25.61
N GLN A 597 54.81 17.20 26.63
CA GLN A 597 53.67 16.28 26.61
C GLN A 597 52.34 17.06 26.50
N PHE A 598 52.15 18.14 27.27
CA PHE A 598 50.95 18.98 27.16
C PHE A 598 50.82 19.63 25.78
N LYS A 599 51.90 20.17 25.22
CA LYS A 599 51.91 20.75 23.86
C LYS A 599 51.53 19.71 22.80
N THR A 600 51.99 18.47 22.95
CA THR A 600 51.65 17.37 22.03
C THR A 600 50.18 16.97 22.14
N ILE A 601 49.64 16.87 23.36
CA ILE A 601 48.22 16.57 23.60
C ILE A 601 47.32 17.67 23.04
N LEU A 602 47.69 18.94 23.23
CA LEU A 602 46.95 20.07 22.67
C LEU A 602 46.89 19.99 21.15
N ARG A 603 48.03 19.78 20.47
CA ARG A 603 48.05 19.60 19.00
C ARG A 603 47.18 18.44 18.53
N HIS A 604 47.17 17.32 19.26
CA HIS A 604 46.29 16.21 18.95
C HIS A 604 44.81 16.59 19.10
N LYS A 605 44.46 17.34 20.16
CA LYS A 605 43.08 17.80 20.39
C LYS A 605 42.64 18.82 19.36
N ASP A 606 43.51 19.73 18.93
CA ASP A 606 43.24 20.69 17.87
C ASP A 606 42.99 19.97 16.52
N ALA A 607 43.79 18.95 16.20
CA ALA A 607 43.59 18.12 15.02
C ALA A 607 42.27 17.33 15.07
N GLU A 608 41.91 16.81 16.25
CA GLU A 608 40.65 16.10 16.47
C GLU A 608 39.44 17.04 16.29
N ILE A 609 39.51 18.25 16.84
CA ILE A 609 38.48 19.28 16.67
C ILE A 609 38.34 19.67 15.18
N ALA A 610 39.46 19.89 14.48
CA ALA A 610 39.45 20.22 13.06
C ALA A 610 38.81 19.11 12.20
N HIS A 611 39.12 17.84 12.49
CA HIS A 611 38.51 16.70 11.81
C HIS A 611 37.00 16.60 12.08
N LEU A 612 36.56 16.81 13.33
CA LEU A 612 35.14 16.80 13.68
C LEU A 612 34.38 17.97 13.04
N ALA A 613 34.98 19.16 12.98
CA ALA A 613 34.41 20.32 12.31
C ALA A 613 34.24 20.07 10.80
N ALA A 614 35.25 19.50 10.14
CA ALA A 614 35.17 19.13 8.73
C ALA A 614 34.06 18.10 8.45
N LYS A 615 33.93 17.09 9.33
CA LYS A 615 32.87 16.09 9.23
C LYS A 615 31.48 16.70 9.42
N TYR A 616 31.33 17.63 10.37
CA TYR A 616 30.08 18.36 10.58
C TYR A 616 29.69 19.19 9.35
N GLU A 617 30.64 19.89 8.73
CA GLU A 617 30.38 20.73 7.56
C GLU A 617 29.92 19.89 6.35
N VAL A 618 30.48 18.69 6.15
CA VAL A 618 30.05 17.74 5.12
C VAL A 618 28.62 17.26 5.37
N GLU A 619 28.30 16.86 6.60
CA GLU A 619 26.93 16.43 6.96
C GLU A 619 25.92 17.58 6.85
N ARG A 620 26.31 18.81 7.19
CA ARG A 620 25.46 19.98 7.00
C ARG A 620 25.12 20.20 5.53
N ARG A 621 26.13 20.15 4.63
CA ARG A 621 25.91 20.26 3.18
C ARG A 621 25.02 19.15 2.63
N ARG A 622 25.16 17.93 3.16
CA ARG A 622 24.29 16.80 2.80
C ARG A 622 22.85 17.03 3.26
N ALA A 623 22.65 17.54 4.48
CA ALA A 623 21.32 17.90 4.97
C ALA A 623 20.70 19.04 4.17
N ASP A 624 21.47 20.07 3.80
CA ASP A 624 20.99 21.21 3.02
C ASP A 624 20.58 20.81 1.60
N THR A 625 21.35 19.92 0.95
CA THR A 625 21.02 19.38 -0.38
C THR A 625 19.77 18.50 -0.34
N GLU A 626 19.63 17.66 0.68
CA GLU A 626 18.43 16.83 0.85
C GLU A 626 17.19 17.68 1.17
N ALA A 627 17.32 18.70 2.02
CA ALA A 627 16.25 19.65 2.30
C ALA A 627 15.84 20.42 1.04
N ALA A 628 16.78 20.77 0.15
CA ALA A 628 16.47 21.38 -1.13
C ALA A 628 15.69 20.42 -2.05
N ARG A 629 16.08 19.14 -2.13
CA ARG A 629 15.32 18.12 -2.87
C ARG A 629 13.91 17.95 -2.34
N CYS A 630 13.75 17.85 -1.02
CA CYS A 630 12.45 17.74 -0.37
C CYS A 630 11.54 18.93 -0.70
N ARG A 631 12.08 20.16 -0.75
CA ARG A 631 11.32 21.35 -1.18
C ARG A 631 10.87 21.24 -2.64
N THR A 632 11.75 20.83 -3.55
CA THR A 632 11.40 20.64 -4.97
C THR A 632 10.31 19.58 -5.15
N LEU A 633 10.45 18.43 -4.47
CA LEU A 633 9.45 17.36 -4.50
C LEU A 633 8.10 17.82 -3.93
N THR A 634 8.11 18.58 -2.83
CA THR A 634 6.89 19.13 -2.23
C THR A 634 6.18 20.08 -3.21
N ASN A 635 6.92 20.92 -3.91
CA ASN A 635 6.37 21.80 -4.93
C ASN A 635 5.76 21.00 -6.09
N GLN A 636 6.45 19.95 -6.58
CA GLN A 636 5.91 19.08 -7.64
C GLN A 636 4.62 18.38 -7.22
N VAL A 637 4.57 17.84 -6.00
CA VAL A 637 3.36 17.19 -5.46
C VAL A 637 2.22 18.20 -5.34
N SER A 638 2.49 19.42 -4.91
CA SER A 638 1.51 20.51 -4.86
C SER A 638 0.96 20.85 -6.25
N THR A 639 1.83 20.95 -7.26
CA THR A 639 1.41 21.18 -8.65
C THR A 639 0.54 20.04 -9.17
N PHE A 640 0.93 18.78 -8.96
CA PHE A 640 0.12 17.64 -9.37
C PHE A 640 -1.24 17.61 -8.67
N SER A 641 -1.27 17.89 -7.36
CA SER A 641 -2.52 17.98 -6.61
C SER A 641 -3.44 19.07 -7.15
N HIS A 642 -2.89 20.22 -7.57
CA HIS A 642 -3.68 21.29 -8.18
C HIS A 642 -4.25 20.85 -9.54
N THR A 643 -3.42 20.25 -10.41
CA THR A 643 -3.88 19.74 -11.70
C THR A 643 -4.93 18.64 -11.56
N GLU A 644 -4.79 17.77 -10.56
CA GLU A 644 -5.77 16.72 -10.27
C GLU A 644 -7.10 17.33 -9.81
N ALA A 645 -7.06 18.35 -8.94
CA ALA A 645 -8.26 19.04 -8.48
C ALA A 645 -9.01 19.70 -9.66
N GLU A 646 -8.27 20.31 -10.60
CA GLU A 646 -8.85 20.93 -11.78
C GLU A 646 -9.48 19.90 -12.73
N LEU A 647 -8.79 18.78 -12.98
CA LEU A 647 -9.36 17.67 -13.78
C LEU A 647 -10.59 17.04 -13.12
N ARG A 648 -10.58 16.89 -11.79
CA ARG A 648 -11.76 16.41 -11.04
C ARG A 648 -12.93 17.39 -11.16
N SER A 649 -12.66 18.69 -11.10
CA SER A 649 -13.68 19.73 -11.31
C SER A 649 -14.27 19.64 -12.72
N GLN A 650 -13.44 19.53 -13.75
CA GLN A 650 -13.88 19.35 -15.13
C GLN A 650 -14.73 18.09 -15.30
N LEU A 651 -14.27 16.95 -14.73
CA LEU A 651 -15.03 15.71 -14.77
C LEU A 651 -16.41 15.87 -14.11
N ASN A 652 -16.47 16.57 -12.97
CA ASN A 652 -17.73 16.80 -12.28
C ASN A 652 -18.70 17.62 -13.14
N ILE A 653 -18.20 18.64 -13.85
CA ILE A 653 -19.00 19.43 -14.82
C ILE A 653 -19.53 18.52 -15.94
N TYR A 654 -18.72 17.60 -16.47
CA TYR A 654 -19.18 16.66 -17.50
C TYR A 654 -20.23 15.67 -16.97
N VAL A 655 -20.05 15.15 -15.75
CA VAL A 655 -21.01 14.27 -15.10
C VAL A 655 -22.34 14.98 -14.89
N GLU A 656 -22.30 16.25 -14.47
CA GLU A 656 -23.50 17.06 -14.25
C GLU A 656 -24.23 17.36 -15.56
N LYS A 657 -23.49 17.71 -16.63
CA LYS A 657 -24.06 17.83 -17.98
C LYS A 657 -24.68 16.53 -18.49
N PHE A 658 -24.03 15.39 -18.26
CA PHE A 658 -24.56 14.09 -18.65
C PHE A 658 -25.84 13.76 -17.87
N LYS A 659 -25.85 14.01 -16.55
CA LYS A 659 -27.03 13.83 -15.72
C LYS A 659 -28.19 14.70 -16.19
N GLN A 660 -27.93 15.98 -16.50
CA GLN A 660 -28.92 16.89 -17.07
C GLN A 660 -29.49 16.36 -18.40
N GLN A 661 -28.64 15.91 -19.32
CA GLN A 661 -29.10 15.35 -20.60
C GLN A 661 -29.96 14.10 -20.44
N VAL A 662 -29.60 13.20 -19.51
CA VAL A 662 -30.39 12.00 -19.22
C VAL A 662 -31.75 12.38 -18.63
N GLU A 663 -31.76 13.35 -17.71
CA GLU A 663 -32.98 13.85 -17.08
C GLU A 663 -33.90 14.56 -18.09
N ASP A 664 -33.35 15.39 -18.98
CA ASP A 664 -34.09 16.03 -20.07
C ASP A 664 -34.66 15.00 -21.06
N THR A 665 -33.89 13.97 -21.41
CA THR A 665 -34.34 12.88 -22.31
C THR A 665 -35.45 12.06 -21.65
N LEU A 666 -35.33 11.79 -20.35
CA LEU A 666 -36.35 11.07 -19.59
C LEU A 666 -37.64 11.88 -19.49
N ASN A 667 -37.55 13.19 -19.25
CA ASN A 667 -38.70 14.08 -19.18
C ASN A 667 -39.41 14.18 -20.53
N ASN A 668 -38.66 14.35 -21.62
CA ASN A 668 -39.23 14.36 -22.99
C ASN A 668 -39.94 13.04 -23.32
N SER A 669 -39.33 11.91 -22.93
CA SER A 669 -39.92 10.58 -23.12
C SER A 669 -41.21 10.41 -22.30
N ASN A 670 -41.21 10.86 -21.04
CA ASN A 670 -42.40 10.83 -20.18
C ASN A 670 -43.54 11.70 -20.73
N GLU A 671 -43.24 12.88 -21.26
CA GLU A 671 -44.23 13.70 -21.95
C GLU A 671 -44.81 12.99 -23.17
N LEU A 672 -43.97 12.33 -23.97
CA LEU A 672 -44.41 11.56 -25.13
C LEU A 672 -45.30 10.37 -24.73
N PHE A 673 -44.98 9.69 -23.63
CA PHE A 673 -45.86 8.63 -23.10
C PHE A 673 -47.21 9.16 -22.63
N LEU A 674 -47.23 10.35 -22.01
CA LEU A 674 -48.48 10.99 -21.58
C LEU A 674 -49.35 11.40 -22.78
N THR A 675 -48.75 11.94 -23.85
CA THR A 675 -49.48 12.28 -25.08
C THR A 675 -50.03 11.02 -25.75
N PHE A 676 -49.21 9.97 -25.91
CA PHE A 676 -49.68 8.70 -26.48
C PHE A 676 -50.80 8.07 -25.65
N ARG A 677 -50.71 8.11 -24.32
CA ARG A 677 -51.77 7.58 -23.44
C ARG A 677 -53.08 8.34 -23.64
N LYS A 678 -53.01 9.67 -23.72
CA LYS A 678 -54.18 10.53 -23.95
C LYS A 678 -54.80 10.26 -25.32
N GLU A 679 -53.98 10.11 -26.35
CA GLU A 679 -54.45 9.76 -27.70
C GLU A 679 -55.07 8.36 -27.76
N MET A 680 -54.48 7.36 -27.09
CA MET A 680 -55.05 6.02 -26.99
C MET A 680 -56.39 6.01 -26.26
N GLU A 681 -56.55 6.80 -25.19
CA GLU A 681 -57.82 6.94 -24.50
C GLU A 681 -58.90 7.58 -25.40
N GLU A 682 -58.55 8.62 -26.16
CA GLU A 682 -59.47 9.23 -27.13
C GLU A 682 -59.82 8.27 -28.28
N MET A 683 -58.86 7.52 -28.81
CA MET A 683 -59.10 6.48 -29.82
C MET A 683 -59.99 5.37 -29.29
N SER A 684 -59.82 4.95 -28.02
CA SER A 684 -60.67 3.96 -27.37
C SER A 684 -62.11 4.48 -27.21
N LYS A 685 -62.29 5.73 -26.78
CA LYS A 685 -63.61 6.38 -26.71
C LYS A 685 -64.28 6.48 -28.08
N LYS A 686 -63.52 6.86 -29.11
CA LYS A 686 -64.01 6.94 -30.50
C LYS A 686 -64.45 5.57 -31.02
N THR A 687 -63.67 4.53 -30.75
CA THR A 687 -63.99 3.15 -31.13
C THR A 687 -65.30 2.70 -30.51
N LYS A 688 -65.49 2.92 -29.19
CA LYS A 688 -66.75 2.59 -28.49
C LYS A 688 -67.96 3.36 -29.02
N ARG A 689 -67.79 4.63 -29.40
CA ARG A 689 -68.86 5.43 -30.02
C ARG A 689 -69.27 4.86 -31.38
N LEU A 690 -68.28 4.58 -32.24
CA LEU A 690 -68.51 3.99 -33.55
C LEU A 690 -69.16 2.61 -33.45
N GLU A 691 -68.75 1.75 -32.51
CA GLU A 691 -69.41 0.46 -32.25
C GLU A 691 -70.88 0.63 -31.87
N LYS A 692 -71.20 1.60 -31.00
CA LYS A 692 -72.58 1.89 -30.58
C LYS A 692 -73.43 2.43 -31.72
N GLU A 693 -72.88 3.32 -32.55
CA GLU A 693 -73.55 3.83 -33.75
C GLU A 693 -73.79 2.71 -34.76
N ASN A 694 -72.80 1.85 -34.99
CA ASN A 694 -72.91 0.72 -35.92
C ASN A 694 -73.99 -0.27 -35.45
N LEU A 695 -74.01 -0.63 -34.17
CA LEU A 695 -75.06 -1.46 -33.58
C LEU A 695 -76.45 -0.82 -33.74
N THR A 696 -76.54 0.50 -33.60
CA THR A 696 -77.80 1.23 -33.78
C THR A 696 -78.25 1.22 -35.24
N LEU A 697 -77.32 1.37 -36.18
CA LEU A 697 -77.59 1.27 -37.62
C LEU A 697 -78.04 -0.14 -38.00
N THR A 698 -77.39 -1.19 -37.48
CA THR A 698 -77.83 -2.57 -37.68
C THR A 698 -79.25 -2.78 -37.16
N ARG A 699 -79.55 -2.34 -35.93
CA ARG A 699 -80.91 -2.44 -35.36
C ARG A 699 -81.96 -1.71 -36.20
N LYS A 700 -81.63 -0.52 -36.72
CA LYS A 700 -82.52 0.23 -37.62
C LYS A 700 -82.70 -0.52 -38.94
N HIS A 701 -81.63 -1.06 -39.51
CA HIS A 701 -81.71 -1.84 -40.74
C HIS A 701 -82.60 -3.09 -40.56
N ASP A 702 -82.43 -3.82 -39.47
CA ASP A 702 -83.26 -4.99 -39.13
C ASP A 702 -84.73 -4.60 -38.95
N GLN A 703 -85.01 -3.46 -38.31
CA GLN A 703 -86.37 -2.96 -38.15
C GLN A 703 -86.99 -2.57 -39.48
N THR A 704 -86.26 -1.87 -40.35
CA THR A 704 -86.73 -1.53 -41.69
C THR A 704 -87.00 -2.80 -42.51
N ASN A 705 -86.13 -3.81 -42.43
CA ASN A 705 -86.33 -5.10 -43.10
C ASN A 705 -87.59 -5.80 -42.59
N ARG A 706 -87.83 -5.80 -41.26
CA ARG A 706 -89.08 -6.33 -40.67
C ARG A 706 -90.31 -5.60 -41.18
N ASN A 707 -90.30 -4.27 -41.18
CA ASN A 707 -91.43 -3.48 -41.67
C ASN A 707 -91.69 -3.71 -43.18
N ILE A 708 -90.64 -3.91 -43.98
CA ILE A 708 -90.78 -4.24 -45.41
C ILE A 708 -91.45 -5.60 -45.59
N LEU A 709 -91.08 -6.59 -44.78
CA LEU A 709 -91.72 -7.92 -44.80
C LEU A 709 -93.20 -7.83 -44.42
N GLU A 710 -93.52 -7.09 -43.35
CA GLU A 710 -94.91 -6.91 -42.90
C GLU A 710 -95.76 -6.18 -43.96
N MET A 711 -95.24 -5.12 -44.58
CA MET A 711 -95.90 -4.45 -45.70
C MET A 711 -96.05 -5.34 -46.93
N ALA A 712 -95.14 -6.30 -47.15
CA ALA A 712 -95.26 -7.26 -48.23
C ALA A 712 -96.36 -8.29 -47.94
N GLU A 713 -96.45 -8.79 -46.70
CA GLU A 713 -97.52 -9.69 -46.25
C GLU A 713 -98.89 -9.02 -46.30
N GLU A 714 -99.00 -7.76 -45.85
CA GLU A 714 -100.23 -6.96 -45.95
C GLU A 714 -100.67 -6.76 -47.40
N ARG A 715 -99.75 -6.38 -48.30
CA ARG A 715 -100.06 -6.31 -49.74
C ARG A 715 -100.48 -7.63 -50.35
N THR A 716 -100.05 -8.76 -49.78
CA THR A 716 -100.45 -10.09 -50.26
C THR A 716 -101.87 -10.40 -49.80
N ARG A 717 -102.21 -10.11 -48.54
CA ARG A 717 -103.58 -10.21 -48.01
C ARG A 717 -104.56 -9.31 -48.76
N ASP A 718 -104.21 -8.04 -48.98
CA ASP A 718 -105.05 -7.10 -49.72
C ASP A 718 -105.34 -7.58 -51.15
N LYS A 719 -104.35 -8.22 -51.80
CA LYS A 719 -104.54 -8.82 -53.13
C LYS A 719 -105.52 -9.99 -53.09
N GLU A 720 -105.40 -10.87 -52.10
CA GLU A 720 -106.32 -12.00 -51.91
C GLU A 720 -107.76 -11.50 -51.65
N ASP A 721 -107.92 -10.47 -50.81
CA ASP A 721 -109.23 -9.85 -50.53
C ASP A 721 -109.80 -9.13 -51.76
N LEU A 722 -108.97 -8.41 -52.53
CA LEU A 722 -109.36 -7.81 -53.81
C LEU A 722 -109.83 -8.86 -54.82
N GLU A 723 -109.14 -10.01 -54.91
CA GLU A 723 -109.58 -11.11 -55.77
C GLU A 723 -110.90 -11.71 -55.29
N ARG A 724 -111.10 -11.83 -53.98
CA ARG A 724 -112.35 -12.32 -53.40
C ARG A 724 -113.52 -11.36 -53.67
N LEU A 725 -113.31 -10.06 -53.49
CA LEU A 725 -114.29 -9.02 -53.81
C LEU A 725 -114.57 -8.95 -55.32
N ARG A 726 -113.56 -9.09 -56.19
CA ARG A 726 -113.76 -9.21 -57.64
C ARG A 726 -114.60 -10.42 -58.03
N LYS A 727 -114.39 -11.57 -57.39
CA LYS A 727 -115.22 -12.77 -57.61
C LYS A 727 -116.67 -12.51 -57.18
N GLN A 728 -116.90 -11.85 -56.05
CA GLN A 728 -118.24 -11.46 -55.60
C GLN A 728 -118.88 -10.44 -56.56
N GLU A 729 -118.12 -9.45 -57.03
CA GLU A 729 -118.58 -8.48 -58.03
C GLU A 729 -118.97 -9.19 -59.34
N GLN A 730 -118.15 -10.12 -59.83
CA GLN A 730 -118.47 -10.92 -61.02
C GLN A 730 -119.72 -11.79 -60.81
N GLN A 731 -119.90 -12.38 -59.62
CA GLN A 731 -121.13 -13.12 -59.29
C GLN A 731 -122.36 -12.21 -59.27
N MET A 732 -122.27 -11.04 -58.63
CA MET A 732 -123.34 -10.04 -58.60
C MET A 732 -123.67 -9.52 -60.01
N ARG A 733 -122.66 -9.20 -60.81
CA ARG A 733 -122.84 -8.79 -62.22
C ARG A 733 -123.43 -9.91 -63.06
N SER A 734 -123.03 -11.16 -62.81
CA SER A 734 -123.65 -12.32 -63.46
C SER A 734 -125.12 -12.40 -63.10
N ILE A 735 -125.48 -12.31 -61.81
CA ILE A 735 -126.88 -12.33 -61.35
C ILE A 735 -127.68 -11.16 -61.95
N ILE A 736 -127.14 -9.95 -61.96
CA ILE A 736 -127.78 -8.78 -62.60
C ILE A 736 -128.00 -9.03 -64.09
N LYS A 737 -127.02 -9.63 -64.79
CA LYS A 737 -127.17 -10.02 -66.20
C LYS A 737 -128.24 -11.10 -66.39
N THR A 738 -128.28 -12.13 -65.54
CA THR A 738 -129.33 -13.17 -65.59
C THR A 738 -130.72 -12.60 -65.27
N MET A 739 -130.81 -11.61 -64.36
CA MET A 739 -132.07 -10.94 -64.02
C MET A 739 -132.50 -9.96 -65.13
N GLN A 740 -131.57 -9.32 -65.85
CA GLN A 740 -131.85 -8.47 -67.01
C GLN A 740 -132.25 -9.30 -68.25
N GLU A 741 -131.73 -10.52 -68.41
CA GLU A 741 -132.12 -11.47 -69.48
C GLU A 741 -133.50 -12.13 -69.24
N GLN A 742 -134.08 -12.02 -68.04
CA GLN A 742 -135.40 -12.62 -67.69
C GLN A 742 -136.59 -11.64 -67.67
N GLY A 743 -136.43 -10.41 -68.20
CA GLY A 743 -137.54 -9.57 -68.64
C GLY A 743 -138.63 -9.24 -67.60
N ARG A 744 -138.32 -8.38 -66.61
CA ARG A 744 -139.30 -7.56 -65.87
C ARG A 744 -138.73 -6.21 -65.41
N GLY A 745 -139.35 -5.11 -65.86
CA GLY A 745 -139.74 -3.97 -65.01
C GLY A 745 -138.72 -2.88 -64.61
N VAL A 746 -138.75 -1.76 -65.36
CA VAL A 746 -138.88 -0.34 -64.93
C VAL A 746 -138.03 0.22 -63.75
N ALA A 747 -137.17 1.20 -64.09
CA ALA A 747 -136.89 2.57 -63.54
C ALA A 747 -136.87 2.84 -62.01
N PRO A 748 -136.70 4.11 -61.56
CA PRO A 748 -135.58 5.07 -61.64
C PRO A 748 -135.03 5.40 -60.23
N VAL A 749 -133.87 6.07 -60.09
CA VAL A 749 -133.48 6.68 -58.79
C VAL A 749 -132.80 8.04 -59.00
N ASP A 750 -133.47 9.08 -58.51
CA ASP A 750 -132.93 10.41 -58.21
C ASP A 750 -132.33 10.45 -56.78
N ARG A 751 -131.52 11.49 -56.55
CA ARG A 751 -131.07 12.14 -55.29
C ARG A 751 -129.69 11.77 -54.75
N GLU A 752 -128.80 12.79 -54.75
CA GLU A 752 -128.33 13.58 -53.58
C GLU A 752 -127.22 12.81 -52.85
N ASP A 753 -126.17 13.38 -52.29
CA ASP A 753 -125.50 14.67 -52.24
C ASP A 753 -124.13 14.29 -51.66
N GLY A 754 -123.04 14.98 -52.00
CA GLY A 754 -121.80 14.74 -51.24
C GLY A 754 -120.51 15.14 -51.94
N GLU A 755 -120.18 16.42 -51.78
CA GLU A 755 -118.87 16.90 -51.34
C GLU A 755 -117.57 16.55 -52.09
N ARG A 756 -116.83 17.66 -52.27
CA ARG A 756 -115.37 17.78 -52.36
C ARG A 756 -114.73 17.44 -53.70
N THR A 757 -114.77 18.48 -54.53
CA THR A 757 -113.72 18.86 -55.47
C THR A 757 -112.32 18.48 -54.96
N GLU A 758 -111.64 17.67 -55.77
CA GLU A 758 -110.24 17.31 -55.66
C GLU A 758 -109.37 18.57 -55.53
N LYS A 759 -108.84 18.81 -54.33
CA LYS A 759 -107.71 19.72 -54.15
C LYS A 759 -106.42 18.97 -54.47
N LYS A 760 -105.85 19.25 -55.65
CA LYS A 760 -104.40 19.11 -55.88
C LYS A 760 -103.65 19.92 -54.81
N PRO A 761 -102.69 19.35 -54.05
CA PRO A 761 -101.69 20.13 -53.37
C PRO A 761 -100.58 20.47 -54.37
N VAL A 762 -100.55 21.75 -54.73
CA VAL A 762 -99.44 22.45 -55.35
C VAL A 762 -98.27 22.45 -54.36
N PHE A 763 -97.09 22.08 -54.85
CA PHE A 763 -95.81 22.37 -54.20
C PHE A 763 -95.68 23.89 -54.02
N GLY A 764 -95.56 24.34 -52.78
CA GLY A 764 -95.44 25.75 -52.43
C GLY A 764 -94.64 25.90 -51.13
N PRO A 765 -93.51 26.63 -51.14
CA PRO A 765 -92.51 26.68 -50.08
C PRO A 765 -92.82 27.77 -49.03
N GLU A 766 -92.29 27.63 -47.82
CA GLU A 766 -91.88 28.71 -46.89
C GLU A 766 -91.53 28.12 -45.50
N PRO A 767 -90.83 28.81 -44.58
CA PRO A 767 -89.97 30.00 -44.71
C PRO A 767 -88.61 29.90 -43.94
N PRO A 768 -87.65 30.83 -44.16
CA PRO A 768 -86.44 31.08 -43.32
C PRO A 768 -86.79 32.03 -42.13
N PRO A 769 -85.92 32.51 -41.20
CA PRO A 769 -84.44 32.65 -41.16
C PRO A 769 -83.81 32.24 -39.78
N ASP A 770 -82.50 32.34 -39.52
CA ASP A 770 -81.90 33.49 -38.82
C ASP A 770 -80.36 33.43 -38.92
N LEU A 771 -79.78 34.39 -39.64
CA LEU A 771 -78.36 34.72 -39.66
C LEU A 771 -78.21 36.07 -38.96
N GLY A 772 -77.55 36.10 -37.80
CA GLY A 772 -77.33 37.37 -37.12
C GLY A 772 -76.43 37.32 -35.89
N LYS A 773 -75.20 37.81 -36.09
CA LYS A 773 -74.30 38.47 -35.11
C LYS A 773 -73.48 37.52 -34.20
N GLY A 774 -72.16 37.63 -34.11
CA GLY A 774 -71.23 38.57 -34.75
C GLY A 774 -69.85 38.56 -34.09
N LYS A 775 -69.01 39.46 -34.63
CA LYS A 775 -67.72 39.98 -34.11
C LYS A 775 -66.57 38.94 -34.04
N GLY A 776 -65.39 39.18 -34.59
CA GLY A 776 -64.82 40.33 -35.27
C GLY A 776 -63.29 40.16 -35.33
N VAL A 777 -62.67 40.90 -36.26
CA VAL A 777 -61.25 41.30 -36.32
C VAL A 777 -60.27 40.18 -36.71
N ALA A 778 -59.18 40.37 -37.47
CA ALA A 778 -58.83 41.15 -38.67
C ALA A 778 -57.35 40.82 -38.96
N ASN A 779 -56.99 40.76 -40.24
CA ASN A 779 -55.71 41.14 -40.83
C ASN A 779 -54.36 40.57 -40.31
N ALA A 780 -53.72 39.82 -41.22
CA ALA A 780 -52.45 40.16 -41.89
C ALA A 780 -51.18 40.46 -41.06
N ARG A 781 -50.13 39.66 -41.28
CA ARG A 781 -48.82 40.09 -41.83
C ARG A 781 -47.80 38.94 -41.92
N ARG A 782 -47.28 38.70 -43.12
CA ARG A 782 -45.84 38.39 -43.39
C ARG A 782 -45.03 39.71 -43.21
N PRO A 783 -43.68 39.77 -43.30
CA PRO A 783 -42.57 38.80 -43.11
C PRO A 783 -41.42 39.41 -42.24
N ALA A 784 -40.18 38.87 -42.39
CA ALA A 784 -38.84 39.44 -42.11
C ALA A 784 -38.11 38.85 -40.88
N ILE A 785 -37.01 38.08 -41.02
CA ILE A 785 -35.63 38.38 -41.49
C ILE A 785 -34.73 38.91 -40.34
N ASN A 786 -33.49 38.37 -40.30
CA ASN A 786 -32.32 38.63 -39.45
C ASN A 786 -32.34 37.95 -38.07
N GLY A 787 -31.30 37.27 -37.58
CA GLY A 787 -29.88 37.32 -37.92
C GLY A 787 -29.07 37.72 -36.68
N VAL A 788 -28.00 36.96 -36.40
CA VAL A 788 -26.81 37.31 -35.58
C VAL A 788 -26.83 36.99 -34.07
N ALA A 789 -25.88 36.09 -33.73
CA ALA A 789 -24.98 35.97 -32.58
C ALA A 789 -25.44 36.35 -31.16
N HIS A 790 -25.32 35.40 -30.23
CA HIS A 790 -24.16 35.34 -29.35
C HIS A 790 -23.87 33.92 -28.85
#